data_AF-A0AAW0N7C0-F1
#
_entry.id   AF-A0AAW0N7C0-F1
#
_cell.length_a   1.000
_cell.length_b   1.000
_cell.length_c   1.000
_cell.angle_alpha   90.00
_cell.angle_beta   90.00
_cell.angle_gamma   90.00
#
_symmetry.space_group_name_H-M   'P 1'
#
loop_
_entity.id
_entity.type
_entity.pdbx_description
1 polymer ?
#
loop_
_entity_poly.entity_id
_entity_poly.type
_entity_poly.pdbx_seq_one_letter_code
_entity_poly.pdbx_strand_id
1 'polypeptide(L)'
;MNQEWDGKLLEDLLSQDITVLAEGMSVWAFLEHMDAGRLLRVTNAEAFSLALHEVFLEMYHNVLKRGYMWKKGHVRRNWTERWFVLQPVSMAYFVSEDLKEKRGEILLDKNCLVESIPDKEGKRCLFCVKTNNKTFEMSASDQKQKVEWTQAIQTALRLQREGKASLHYELKLKRRIQREQSHQERRRGSRSSCSSRSSQSDDSINQDIEKIEKEKDKHDLEIDTSLSMPMKLERQLKEAEILRDNLQAEMEEKEKEAQQQKKKILELELTQQQLEAALNMEIQARLEEERARQELERLLQEEEEKRKQFDLLQEQQRAIKSLSPIQEHTDDGYELDAPSVLHFASKELQDLQESRQRSHQHLEEVQEKLRHASQHVRQWNVRLNRLMTPITPGERVQHQSSKLMCPKKEGEQTSSGGDEPHKASADDETAPVKRVRPRKDPRDSSVLLFPGQGSQFVGMGRGLMKYPNVKEMFSAAQRILGYDLLSLCLEGPEEELMKTVYCQPAVFVTSLAAVEKLNHVNPKAIESCVAAAGFSVGEFAALVFSGAMTFEEALYVVKVRAEAMQKASELVPSGMLSVIGKPQAQYKFACLQAREHCKSLGIDEPVCSVANYLFPDARVIAGHQQALEFLRKNSRQLNFMRTTVLSVSGAFHTELMQTAVEPLREVLRQVEVHRPEINVYSNVDGKRYMNEAHVRRHLAKQLVLPVKWEQTLHEIYERTIGQSFPHTYEVGPGKQLGATLQKCNRKAFKSIVCGTNIIDKTMDALKEHPWAKPLQLIVDWEPAI
;
A
#
# COMPACT_ATOMS: atom_id res chain seq x y z
N MET A 1 20.90 31.04 -12.64
CA MET A 1 21.28 31.58 -13.98
C MET A 1 20.35 32.73 -14.31
N ASN A 2 20.87 33.97 -14.46
CA ASN A 2 20.07 35.12 -14.88
C ASN A 2 20.00 35.16 -16.41
N GLN A 3 19.12 34.36 -17.00
CA GLN A 3 18.69 34.57 -18.38
C GLN A 3 17.24 35.02 -18.35
N GLU A 4 17.00 36.23 -18.85
CA GLU A 4 15.66 36.80 -19.01
C GLU A 4 14.87 35.93 -19.99
N TRP A 5 13.68 35.53 -19.55
CA TRP A 5 12.72 34.83 -20.39
C TRP A 5 12.22 35.80 -21.47
N ASP A 6 12.54 35.53 -22.73
CA ASP A 6 12.03 36.29 -23.87
C ASP A 6 10.65 35.72 -24.26
N GLY A 7 9.59 36.42 -23.85
CA GLY A 7 8.20 36.03 -24.10
C GLY A 7 7.79 35.99 -25.57
N LYS A 8 8.60 36.57 -26.47
CA LYS A 8 8.29 36.63 -27.91
C LYS A 8 8.18 35.26 -28.57
N LEU A 9 9.05 34.31 -28.22
CA LEU A 9 9.01 32.96 -28.79
C LEU A 9 7.71 32.23 -28.45
N LEU A 10 7.15 32.50 -27.27
CA LEU A 10 5.86 31.96 -26.85
C LEU A 10 4.72 32.71 -27.52
N GLU A 11 4.77 34.03 -27.60
CA GLU A 11 3.76 34.85 -28.30
C GLU A 11 3.67 34.52 -29.80
N ASP A 12 4.80 34.32 -30.48
CA ASP A 12 4.86 33.89 -31.88
C ASP A 12 4.23 32.51 -32.06
N LEU A 13 4.50 31.57 -31.14
CA LEU A 13 3.89 30.23 -31.14
C LEU A 13 2.38 30.26 -30.90
N LEU A 14 1.92 31.12 -29.99
CA LEU A 14 0.49 31.32 -29.71
C LEU A 14 -0.24 32.02 -30.86
N SER A 15 0.47 32.84 -31.66
CA SER A 15 -0.10 33.58 -32.79
C SER A 15 -0.28 32.75 -34.07
N GLN A 16 0.43 31.64 -34.19
CA GLN A 16 0.38 30.76 -35.38
C GLN A 16 -0.84 29.82 -35.38
N ASP A 17 -1.46 29.60 -34.23
CA ASP A 17 -2.59 28.68 -34.11
C ASP A 17 -3.83 29.43 -33.55
N ILE A 18 -4.79 29.69 -34.44
CA ILE A 18 -6.02 30.44 -34.15
C ILE A 18 -6.85 29.74 -33.06
N THR A 19 -6.72 28.42 -32.93
CA THR A 19 -7.42 27.65 -31.88
C THR A 19 -6.85 27.90 -30.48
N VAL A 20 -5.53 28.13 -30.37
CA VAL A 20 -4.84 28.40 -29.11
C VAL A 20 -5.18 29.79 -28.56
N LEU A 21 -5.50 30.76 -29.42
CA LEU A 21 -6.00 32.08 -29.01
C LEU A 21 -7.41 32.05 -28.41
N ALA A 22 -8.23 31.05 -28.76
CA ALA A 22 -9.61 30.92 -28.28
C ALA A 22 -9.73 30.04 -27.02
N GLU A 23 -8.97 28.95 -26.93
CA GLU A 23 -9.10 27.94 -25.86
C GLU A 23 -7.88 27.83 -24.93
N GLY A 24 -6.76 28.46 -25.30
CA GLY A 24 -5.48 28.35 -24.59
C GLY A 24 -4.69 27.08 -24.96
N MET A 25 -3.37 27.10 -24.69
CA MET A 25 -2.49 25.96 -24.95
C MET A 25 -2.62 24.93 -23.84
N SER A 26 -2.76 23.64 -24.20
CA SER A 26 -2.73 22.56 -23.21
C SER A 26 -1.32 22.42 -22.60
N VAL A 27 -1.25 21.97 -21.34
CA VAL A 27 0.02 21.76 -20.64
C VAL A 27 0.91 20.77 -21.39
N TRP A 28 0.32 19.76 -22.04
CA TRP A 28 1.05 18.76 -22.83
C TRP A 28 1.64 19.33 -24.10
N ALA A 29 0.88 20.15 -24.84
CA ALA A 29 1.40 20.85 -26.01
C ALA A 29 2.55 21.79 -25.62
N PHE A 30 2.41 22.50 -24.50
CA PHE A 30 3.47 23.35 -23.97
C PHE A 30 4.75 22.54 -23.64
N LEU A 31 4.60 21.40 -22.97
CA LEU A 31 5.71 20.50 -22.64
C LEU A 31 6.36 19.91 -23.90
N GLU A 32 5.59 19.55 -24.92
CA GLU A 32 6.14 19.09 -26.22
C GLU A 32 6.92 20.19 -26.94
N HIS A 33 6.47 21.45 -26.87
CA HIS A 33 7.23 22.58 -27.40
C HIS A 33 8.50 22.88 -26.59
N MET A 34 8.47 22.64 -25.28
CA MET A 34 9.64 22.74 -24.41
C MET A 34 10.66 21.63 -24.69
N ASP A 35 10.23 20.37 -24.77
CA ASP A 35 11.09 19.21 -25.04
C ASP A 35 11.71 19.27 -26.44
N ALA A 36 10.97 19.82 -27.41
CA ALA A 36 11.48 20.10 -28.75
C ALA A 36 12.46 21.28 -28.82
N GLY A 37 12.75 21.97 -27.70
CA GLY A 37 13.66 23.11 -27.63
C GLY A 37 13.14 24.38 -28.32
N ARG A 38 11.89 24.38 -28.81
CA ARG A 38 11.30 25.51 -29.56
C ARG A 38 11.07 26.76 -28.71
N LEU A 39 10.96 26.59 -27.40
CA LEU A 39 10.76 27.67 -26.42
C LEU A 39 12.05 28.10 -25.70
N LEU A 40 13.21 27.54 -26.06
CA LEU A 40 14.47 27.76 -25.34
C LEU A 40 15.52 28.46 -26.21
N ARG A 41 16.10 29.54 -25.69
CA ARG A 41 17.38 30.11 -26.15
C ARG A 41 18.57 29.52 -25.36
N VAL A 42 18.47 28.27 -24.92
CA VAL A 42 19.51 27.63 -24.09
C VAL A 42 20.34 26.70 -24.97
N THR A 43 21.66 26.89 -24.97
CA THR A 43 22.59 26.16 -25.85
C THR A 43 22.93 24.75 -25.36
N ASN A 44 22.45 24.31 -24.19
CA ASN A 44 22.75 23.00 -23.61
C ASN A 44 21.58 22.46 -22.75
N ALA A 45 21.10 21.26 -23.06
CA ALA A 45 20.03 20.56 -22.35
C ALA A 45 20.39 20.20 -20.89
N GLU A 46 21.67 19.96 -20.59
CA GLU A 46 22.12 19.65 -19.22
C GLU A 46 21.95 20.86 -18.28
N ALA A 47 22.21 22.07 -18.77
CA ALA A 47 22.05 23.29 -17.99
C ALA A 47 20.57 23.52 -17.61
N PHE A 48 19.65 23.17 -18.52
CA PHE A 48 18.21 23.24 -18.26
C PHE A 48 17.76 22.17 -17.25
N SER A 49 18.25 20.93 -17.38
CA SER A 49 17.96 19.86 -16.40
C SER A 49 18.44 20.23 -14.99
N LEU A 50 19.64 20.82 -14.87
CA LEU A 50 20.15 21.34 -13.60
C LEU A 50 19.30 22.47 -13.04
N ALA A 51 18.86 23.41 -13.88
CA ALA A 51 17.98 24.51 -13.46
C ALA A 51 16.60 24.01 -13.01
N LEU A 52 16.00 23.05 -13.73
CA LEU A 52 14.75 22.39 -13.32
C LEU A 52 14.90 21.66 -12.00
N HIS A 53 16.01 20.96 -11.80
CA HIS A 53 16.30 20.26 -10.56
C HIS A 53 16.49 21.24 -9.38
N GLU A 54 17.14 22.38 -9.59
CA GLU A 54 17.22 23.46 -8.59
C GLU A 54 15.83 24.00 -8.22
N VAL A 55 14.97 24.27 -9.21
CA VAL A 55 13.59 24.71 -8.99
C VAL A 55 12.77 23.65 -8.25
N PHE A 56 12.89 22.37 -8.63
CA PHE A 56 12.20 21.27 -7.96
C PHE A 56 12.55 21.19 -6.48
N LEU A 57 13.83 21.32 -6.14
CA LEU A 57 14.29 21.28 -4.75
C LEU A 57 13.88 22.51 -3.94
N GLU A 58 13.88 23.69 -4.57
CA GLU A 58 13.35 24.90 -3.95
C GLU A 58 11.84 24.75 -3.66
N MET A 59 11.08 24.21 -4.62
CA MET A 59 9.62 24.07 -4.54
C MET A 59 9.16 22.98 -3.58
N TYR A 60 9.79 21.81 -3.62
CA TYR A 60 9.30 20.63 -2.92
C TYR A 60 10.05 20.37 -1.61
N HIS A 61 11.37 20.58 -1.61
CA HIS A 61 12.23 20.31 -0.45
C HIS A 61 12.59 21.57 0.35
N ASN A 62 12.07 22.74 -0.05
CA ASN A 62 12.36 24.06 0.54
C ASN A 62 13.86 24.32 0.69
N VAL A 63 14.69 23.84 -0.23
CA VAL A 63 16.13 24.07 -0.19
C VAL A 63 16.43 25.43 -0.82
N LEU A 64 17.00 26.35 -0.04
CA LEU A 64 17.35 27.70 -0.48
C LEU A 64 18.70 27.75 -1.18
N LYS A 65 19.67 26.94 -0.72
CA LYS A 65 21.00 26.80 -1.34
C LYS A 65 21.67 25.52 -0.86
N ARG A 66 22.52 24.94 -1.71
CA ARG A 66 23.38 23.79 -1.37
C ARG A 66 24.73 23.92 -2.04
N GLY A 67 25.73 23.23 -1.52
CA GLY A 67 27.09 23.28 -2.06
C GLY A 67 28.18 23.00 -1.04
N TYR A 68 29.40 22.78 -1.53
CA TYR A 68 30.56 22.64 -0.67
C TYR A 68 30.97 23.97 -0.03
N MET A 69 31.24 23.94 1.28
CA MET A 69 31.87 25.02 2.02
C MET A 69 32.82 24.46 3.07
N TRP A 70 33.84 25.25 3.40
CA TRP A 70 34.75 24.94 4.49
C TRP A 70 34.19 25.48 5.80
N LYS A 71 34.17 24.65 6.85
CA LYS A 71 33.80 25.07 8.21
C LYS A 71 34.93 24.85 9.20
N LYS A 72 35.03 25.73 10.18
CA LYS A 72 35.97 25.58 11.29
C LYS A 72 35.36 24.73 12.41
N GLY A 73 36.11 23.73 12.88
CA GLY A 73 35.71 22.89 14.00
C GLY A 73 35.72 23.66 15.32
N HIS A 74 34.72 23.44 16.17
CA HIS A 74 34.62 24.18 17.43
C HIS A 74 35.61 23.68 18.50
N VAL A 75 35.84 22.35 18.55
CA VAL A 75 36.71 21.70 19.54
C VAL A 75 38.18 21.72 19.12
N ARG A 76 38.47 21.26 17.89
CA ARG A 76 39.86 21.10 17.39
C ARG A 76 40.31 22.23 16.47
N ARG A 77 39.51 23.30 16.27
CA ARG A 77 39.77 24.49 15.41
C ARG A 77 40.27 24.22 13.97
N ASN A 78 40.20 22.98 13.49
CA ASN A 78 40.58 22.61 12.13
C ASN A 78 39.49 22.96 11.10
N TRP A 79 39.93 23.33 9.90
CA TRP A 79 39.05 23.57 8.75
C TRP A 79 38.74 22.26 8.03
N THR A 80 37.45 22.01 7.79
CA THR A 80 36.99 20.81 7.07
C THR A 80 35.96 21.20 6.02
N GLU A 81 36.11 20.67 4.81
CA GLU A 81 35.14 20.84 3.73
C GLU A 81 33.94 19.90 3.95
N ARG A 82 32.74 20.44 3.78
CA ARG A 82 31.48 19.72 3.96
C ARG A 82 30.47 20.17 2.92
N TRP A 83 29.56 19.28 2.58
CA TRP A 83 28.41 19.63 1.75
C TRP A 83 27.31 20.22 2.62
N PHE A 84 26.88 21.45 2.33
CA PHE A 84 25.84 22.14 3.07
C PHE A 84 24.51 22.12 2.32
N VAL A 85 23.42 22.01 3.08
CA VAL A 85 22.05 22.16 2.59
C VAL A 85 21.34 23.16 3.50
N LEU A 86 20.94 24.30 2.93
CA LEU A 86 20.27 25.39 3.62
C LEU A 86 18.76 25.32 3.36
N GLN A 87 18.00 25.31 4.45
CA GLN A 87 16.54 25.40 4.49
C GLN A 87 16.12 26.60 5.35
N PRO A 88 14.84 27.04 5.31
CA PRO A 88 14.38 28.21 6.05
C PRO A 88 14.63 28.15 7.56
N VAL A 89 14.56 26.97 8.17
CA VAL A 89 14.67 26.76 9.64
C VAL A 89 16.05 26.24 10.07
N SER A 90 16.83 25.69 9.14
CA SER A 90 18.10 25.05 9.49
C SER A 90 19.06 24.94 8.32
N MET A 91 20.34 24.77 8.66
CA MET A 91 21.41 24.53 7.72
C MET A 91 22.18 23.28 8.14
N ALA A 92 21.93 22.17 7.45
CA ALA A 92 22.56 20.88 7.70
C ALA A 92 23.86 20.73 6.89
N TYR A 93 24.82 19.97 7.40
CA TYR A 93 26.06 19.67 6.69
C TYR A 93 26.47 18.20 6.78
N PHE A 94 26.99 17.70 5.66
CA PHE A 94 27.26 16.29 5.37
C PHE A 94 28.72 16.09 4.95
N VAL A 95 29.19 14.85 4.94
CA VAL A 95 30.52 14.51 4.42
C VAL A 95 30.60 14.80 2.91
N SER A 96 29.55 14.44 2.17
CA SER A 96 29.46 14.48 0.71
C SER A 96 28.06 14.90 0.25
N GLU A 97 27.93 15.16 -1.06
CA GLU A 97 26.69 15.55 -1.75
C GLU A 97 25.58 14.48 -1.73
N ASP A 98 25.91 13.21 -1.47
CA ASP A 98 24.96 12.08 -1.41
C ASP A 98 24.04 12.06 -0.18
N LEU A 99 24.25 12.99 0.76
CA LEU A 99 23.45 13.20 1.97
C LEU A 99 23.39 12.02 2.96
N LYS A 100 24.22 10.97 2.78
CA LYS A 100 24.18 9.76 3.64
C LYS A 100 24.70 9.99 5.05
N GLU A 101 25.80 10.74 5.18
CA GLU A 101 26.46 10.97 6.47
C GLU A 101 26.29 12.41 6.97
N LYS A 102 25.21 12.67 7.73
CA LYS A 102 24.97 13.95 8.39
C LYS A 102 25.95 14.17 9.53
N ARG A 103 26.74 15.25 9.48
CA ARG A 103 27.74 15.61 10.50
C ARG A 103 27.24 16.64 11.51
N GLY A 104 26.22 17.42 11.15
CA GLY A 104 25.56 18.32 12.09
C GLY A 104 24.56 19.24 11.41
N GLU A 105 23.95 20.09 12.22
CA GLU A 105 22.90 21.02 11.82
C GLU A 105 23.01 22.31 12.61
N ILE A 106 22.80 23.43 11.92
CA ILE A 106 22.76 24.77 12.49
C ILE A 106 21.31 25.23 12.41
N LEU A 107 20.63 25.31 13.56
CA LEU A 107 19.28 25.85 13.61
C LEU A 107 19.34 27.37 13.41
N LEU A 108 18.50 27.86 12.50
CA LEU A 108 18.39 29.28 12.18
C LEU A 108 17.11 29.81 12.83
N ASP A 109 17.29 30.63 13.86
CA ASP A 109 16.20 31.31 14.55
C ASP A 109 16.18 32.81 14.20
N LYS A 110 15.22 33.54 14.77
CA LYS A 110 15.05 34.99 14.53
C LYS A 110 16.24 35.84 15.01
N ASN A 111 17.05 35.29 15.93
CA ASN A 111 18.16 35.95 16.60
C ASN A 111 19.51 35.65 15.95
N CYS A 112 19.55 34.70 15.01
CA CYS A 112 20.75 34.39 14.26
C CYS A 112 21.16 35.57 13.37
N LEU A 113 22.49 35.77 13.26
CA LEU A 113 23.09 36.83 12.45
C LEU A 113 24.17 36.23 11.55
N VAL A 114 24.27 36.78 10.34
CA VAL A 114 25.34 36.44 9.39
C VAL A 114 26.20 37.66 9.13
N GLU A 115 27.51 37.52 9.33
CA GLU A 115 28.47 38.61 9.21
C GLU A 115 29.66 38.18 8.36
N SER A 116 30.16 39.09 7.53
CA SER A 116 31.41 38.91 6.80
C SER A 116 32.59 39.11 7.76
N ILE A 117 33.57 38.21 7.74
CA ILE A 117 34.79 38.29 8.56
C ILE A 117 35.97 38.57 7.61
N PRO A 118 36.99 39.35 8.02
CA PRO A 118 38.23 39.49 7.27
C PRO A 118 38.94 38.13 7.09
N ASP A 119 39.62 37.99 5.95
CA ASP A 119 40.39 36.78 5.62
C ASP A 119 41.49 36.54 6.67
N LYS A 120 41.55 35.32 7.21
CA LYS A 120 42.47 34.91 8.28
C LYS A 120 42.81 33.42 8.14
N GLU A 121 43.94 32.99 8.73
CA GLU A 121 44.35 31.57 8.80
C GLU A 121 44.47 30.89 7.42
N GLY A 122 44.89 31.63 6.39
CA GLY A 122 45.05 31.11 5.02
C GLY A 122 43.74 30.79 4.30
N LYS A 123 42.58 31.12 4.87
CA LYS A 123 41.28 31.01 4.22
C LYS A 123 40.80 32.38 3.75
N ARG A 124 40.28 32.40 2.52
CA ARG A 124 39.68 33.58 1.90
C ARG A 124 38.16 33.46 1.88
N CYS A 125 37.48 34.57 1.63
CA CYS A 125 36.02 34.60 1.49
C CYS A 125 35.30 34.14 2.76
N LEU A 126 35.77 34.62 3.92
CA LEU A 126 35.25 34.22 5.23
C LEU A 126 33.96 34.95 5.63
N PHE A 127 33.08 34.23 6.30
CA PHE A 127 31.90 34.76 6.99
C PHE A 127 31.56 33.88 8.19
N CYS A 128 30.72 34.36 9.10
CA CYS A 128 30.19 33.54 10.19
C CYS A 128 28.68 33.62 10.32
N VAL A 129 28.10 32.53 10.83
CA VAL A 129 26.73 32.49 11.33
C VAL A 129 26.79 32.43 12.85
N LYS A 130 26.31 33.49 13.51
CA LYS A 130 26.18 33.59 14.96
C LYS A 130 24.78 33.11 15.34
N THR A 131 24.70 32.06 16.15
CA THR A 131 23.48 31.63 16.84
C THR A 131 23.57 32.02 18.31
N ASN A 132 22.47 31.88 19.07
CA ASN A 132 22.46 32.24 20.50
C ASN A 132 23.54 31.53 21.32
N ASN A 133 23.92 30.32 20.91
CA ASN A 133 24.80 29.46 21.69
C ASN A 133 26.18 29.26 21.04
N LYS A 134 26.33 29.49 19.74
CA LYS A 134 27.56 29.17 18.98
C LYS A 134 27.78 30.09 17.79
N THR A 135 29.04 30.39 17.50
CA THR A 135 29.45 31.05 16.26
C THR A 135 30.11 30.03 15.33
N PHE A 136 29.63 29.94 14.10
CA PHE A 136 30.14 29.04 13.06
C PHE A 136 30.93 29.86 12.03
N GLU A 137 32.25 29.68 11.98
CA GLU A 137 33.11 30.29 10.96
C GLU A 137 33.17 29.41 9.70
N MET A 138 32.96 30.04 8.54
CA MET A 138 32.81 29.38 7.24
C MET A 138 33.59 30.12 6.16
N SER A 139 34.10 29.38 5.17
CA SER A 139 34.81 29.88 4.00
C SER A 139 34.16 29.31 2.74
N ALA A 140 33.74 30.20 1.84
CA ALA A 140 33.26 29.85 0.51
C ALA A 140 34.43 29.71 -0.48
N SER A 141 34.22 29.06 -1.63
CA SER A 141 35.25 28.86 -2.66
C SER A 141 35.77 30.18 -3.26
N ASP A 142 34.89 31.16 -3.41
CA ASP A 142 35.17 32.46 -4.02
C ASP A 142 34.22 33.55 -3.49
N GLN A 143 34.49 34.80 -3.90
CA GLN A 143 33.74 35.96 -3.43
C GLN A 143 32.28 35.95 -3.90
N LYS A 144 31.99 35.37 -5.08
CA LYS A 144 30.63 35.26 -5.60
C LYS A 144 29.83 34.26 -4.75
N GLN A 145 30.40 33.08 -4.49
CA GLN A 145 29.79 32.08 -3.61
C GLN A 145 29.59 32.61 -2.19
N LYS A 146 30.52 33.39 -1.65
CA LYS A 146 30.33 34.06 -0.35
C LYS A 146 29.09 34.95 -0.35
N VAL A 147 28.92 35.79 -1.36
CA VAL A 147 27.74 36.67 -1.47
C VAL A 147 26.47 35.85 -1.60
N GLU A 148 26.46 34.83 -2.46
CA GLU A 148 25.29 33.96 -2.65
C GLU A 148 24.89 33.22 -1.35
N TRP A 149 25.86 32.68 -0.61
CA TRP A 149 25.61 31.98 0.65
C TRP A 149 25.10 32.92 1.74
N THR A 150 25.75 34.07 1.92
CA THR A 150 25.32 35.06 2.92
C THR A 150 23.91 35.61 2.61
N GLN A 151 23.60 35.87 1.34
CA GLN A 151 22.27 36.32 0.92
C GLN A 151 21.20 35.24 1.09
N ALA A 152 21.51 33.97 0.78
CA ALA A 152 20.59 32.86 1.00
C ALA A 152 20.28 32.66 2.50
N ILE A 153 21.30 32.76 3.36
CA ILE A 153 21.13 32.69 4.82
C ILE A 153 20.30 33.88 5.33
N GLN A 154 20.56 35.10 4.85
CA GLN A 154 19.73 36.27 5.18
C GLN A 154 18.27 36.08 4.77
N THR A 155 18.03 35.44 3.63
CA THR A 155 16.68 35.11 3.16
C THR A 155 16.00 34.12 4.09
N ALA A 156 16.70 33.08 4.54
CA ALA A 156 16.18 32.14 5.55
C ALA A 156 15.80 32.87 6.85
N LEU A 157 16.67 33.76 7.35
CA LEU A 157 16.42 34.54 8.56
C LEU A 157 15.23 35.50 8.42
N ARG A 158 15.06 36.12 7.25
CA ARG A 158 13.88 36.95 6.96
C ARG A 158 12.59 36.13 7.02
N LEU A 159 12.57 34.94 6.41
CA LEU A 159 11.42 34.04 6.46
C LEU A 159 11.07 33.65 7.90
N GLN A 160 12.08 33.39 8.74
CA GLN A 160 11.87 33.13 10.17
C GLN A 160 11.25 34.32 10.91
N ARG A 161 11.73 35.54 10.66
CA ARG A 161 11.18 36.76 11.28
C ARG A 161 9.72 36.99 10.91
N GLU A 162 9.38 36.72 9.66
CA GLU A 162 8.03 36.87 9.11
C GLU A 162 7.10 35.68 9.42
N GLY A 163 7.61 34.62 10.08
CA GLY A 163 6.81 33.43 10.41
C GLY A 163 6.41 32.58 9.21
N LYS A 164 7.16 32.67 8.10
CA LYS A 164 6.83 32.01 6.83
C LYS A 164 7.61 30.71 6.66
N ALA A 165 6.92 29.65 6.23
CA ALA A 165 7.50 28.31 6.10
C ALA A 165 8.27 28.07 4.78
N SER A 166 8.01 28.84 3.72
CA SER A 166 8.60 28.62 2.40
C SER A 166 8.66 29.90 1.56
N LEU A 167 9.76 30.09 0.82
CA LEU A 167 9.93 31.17 -0.15
C LEU A 167 8.97 31.03 -1.35
N HIS A 168 8.72 29.79 -1.81
CA HIS A 168 7.90 29.52 -2.99
C HIS A 168 6.40 29.75 -2.75
N TYR A 169 5.92 29.41 -1.53
CA TYR A 169 4.53 29.70 -1.14
C TYR A 169 4.21 31.20 -1.30
N GLU A 170 5.13 32.08 -0.94
CA GLU A 170 4.97 33.53 -1.08
C GLU A 170 4.98 33.98 -2.55
N LEU A 171 5.92 33.48 -3.36
CA LEU A 171 5.98 33.81 -4.79
C LEU A 171 4.71 33.36 -5.54
N LYS A 172 4.18 32.17 -5.18
CA LYS A 172 2.91 31.65 -5.73
C LYS A 172 1.72 32.50 -5.29
N LEU A 173 1.67 32.92 -4.02
CA LEU A 173 0.61 33.78 -3.49
C LEU A 173 0.64 35.18 -4.13
N LYS A 174 1.82 35.79 -4.26
CA LYS A 174 2.00 37.09 -4.96
C LYS A 174 1.59 37.02 -6.43
N ARG A 175 2.00 35.98 -7.16
CA ARG A 175 1.60 35.77 -8.56
C ARG A 175 0.08 35.57 -8.70
N ARG A 176 -0.57 34.93 -7.73
CA ARG A 176 -2.03 34.78 -7.70
C ARG A 176 -2.74 36.12 -7.50
N ILE A 177 -2.31 36.91 -6.52
CA ILE A 177 -2.85 38.25 -6.25
C ILE A 177 -2.69 39.16 -7.48
N GLN A 178 -1.51 39.10 -8.13
CA GLN A 178 -1.24 39.90 -9.33
C GLN A 178 -2.13 39.49 -10.52
N ARG A 179 -2.41 38.19 -10.69
CA ARG A 179 -3.37 37.70 -11.69
C ARG A 179 -4.78 38.19 -11.38
N GLU A 180 -5.23 38.10 -10.13
CA GLU A 180 -6.55 38.56 -9.70
C GLU A 180 -6.72 40.08 -9.91
N GLN A 181 -5.69 40.88 -9.64
CA GLN A 181 -5.66 42.32 -9.94
C GLN A 181 -5.74 42.60 -11.45
N SER A 182 -4.95 41.91 -12.27
CA SER A 182 -5.02 42.05 -13.74
C SER A 182 -6.39 41.64 -14.32
N HIS A 183 -7.03 40.65 -13.71
CA HIS A 183 -8.35 40.16 -14.11
C HIS A 183 -9.47 41.14 -13.69
N GLN A 184 -9.30 41.83 -12.56
CA GLN A 184 -10.16 42.93 -12.14
C GLN A 184 -10.00 44.18 -13.01
N GLU A 185 -8.78 44.52 -13.43
CA GLU A 185 -8.53 45.63 -14.36
C GLU A 185 -9.10 45.34 -15.75
N ARG A 186 -8.94 44.12 -16.28
CA ARG A 186 -9.60 43.69 -17.52
C ARG A 186 -11.12 43.75 -17.42
N ARG A 187 -11.71 43.34 -16.28
CA ARG A 187 -13.15 43.47 -16.03
C ARG A 187 -13.64 44.92 -15.93
N ARG A 188 -12.80 45.85 -15.47
CA ARG A 188 -13.10 47.29 -15.48
C ARG A 188 -13.01 47.88 -16.89
N GLY A 189 -12.04 47.44 -17.70
CA GLY A 189 -11.90 47.85 -19.10
C GLY A 189 -13.05 47.38 -20.00
N SER A 190 -13.53 46.14 -19.83
CA SER A 190 -14.64 45.58 -20.62
C SER A 190 -16.02 46.18 -20.34
N ARG A 191 -16.17 47.02 -19.29
CA ARG A 191 -17.39 47.79 -19.04
C ARG A 191 -17.36 49.21 -19.62
N SER A 192 -16.21 49.66 -20.11
CA SER A 192 -15.99 51.01 -20.66
C SER A 192 -16.07 51.07 -22.20
N SER A 193 -16.22 49.94 -22.90
CA SER A 193 -16.09 49.86 -24.36
C SER A 193 -17.41 49.75 -25.13
N CYS A 194 -18.55 50.12 -24.52
CA CYS A 194 -19.86 50.19 -25.20
C CYS A 194 -20.54 51.55 -24.96
N SER A 195 -19.98 52.62 -25.52
CA SER A 195 -20.75 53.83 -25.87
C SER A 195 -19.88 54.77 -26.70
N SER A 196 -20.09 54.79 -28.01
CA SER A 196 -19.90 55.99 -28.85
C SER A 196 -20.23 55.67 -30.31
N ARG A 197 -21.29 56.28 -30.84
CA ARG A 197 -21.35 56.86 -32.19
C ARG A 197 -22.75 57.42 -32.47
N SER A 198 -22.90 58.74 -32.48
CA SER A 198 -23.64 59.44 -33.53
C SER A 198 -23.31 60.95 -33.54
N SER A 199 -23.36 61.47 -34.75
CA SER A 199 -22.89 62.73 -35.34
C SER A 199 -23.65 64.02 -34.94
N GLN A 200 -22.89 65.13 -34.98
CA GLN A 200 -23.13 66.50 -35.54
C GLN A 200 -24.59 66.86 -35.93
N SER A 201 -25.16 68.05 -35.74
CA SER A 201 -24.68 69.44 -35.57
C SER A 201 -25.80 70.31 -34.96
N ASP A 202 -25.48 71.51 -34.44
CA ASP A 202 -26.20 72.80 -34.63
C ASP A 202 -26.00 73.70 -33.40
N ASP A 203 -25.17 74.72 -33.59
CA ASP A 203 -24.71 75.66 -32.57
C ASP A 203 -25.74 76.77 -32.28
N SER A 204 -25.70 77.23 -31.02
CA SER A 204 -25.99 78.62 -30.58
C SER A 204 -27.25 78.91 -29.75
N ILE A 205 -28.03 77.93 -29.26
CA ILE A 205 -29.11 78.21 -28.27
C ILE A 205 -29.04 77.31 -27.00
N ASN A 206 -28.22 76.24 -26.99
CA ASN A 206 -28.19 75.24 -25.90
C ASN A 206 -27.34 75.59 -24.66
N GLN A 207 -26.58 76.68 -24.64
CA GLN A 207 -25.62 76.92 -23.54
C GLN A 207 -26.24 77.37 -22.22
N ASP A 208 -27.44 77.96 -22.25
CA ASP A 208 -28.07 78.50 -21.04
C ASP A 208 -29.02 77.51 -20.35
N ILE A 209 -29.63 76.56 -21.10
CA ILE A 209 -30.45 75.49 -20.51
C ILE A 209 -29.57 74.41 -19.87
N GLU A 210 -28.44 74.06 -20.51
CA GLU A 210 -27.49 73.08 -19.95
C GLU A 210 -26.90 73.49 -18.59
N LYS A 211 -26.75 74.80 -18.33
CA LYS A 211 -26.21 75.26 -17.04
C LYS A 211 -27.19 75.03 -15.88
N ILE A 212 -28.47 75.25 -16.12
CA ILE A 212 -29.52 75.06 -15.10
C ILE A 212 -29.72 73.56 -14.83
N GLU A 213 -29.68 72.72 -15.85
CA GLU A 213 -29.75 71.25 -15.70
C GLU A 213 -28.50 70.71 -14.98
N LYS A 214 -27.30 71.20 -15.30
CA LYS A 214 -26.05 70.80 -14.62
C LYS A 214 -26.03 71.15 -13.13
N GLU A 215 -26.62 72.27 -12.72
CA GLU A 215 -26.70 72.64 -11.29
C GLU A 215 -27.70 71.76 -10.52
N LYS A 216 -28.81 71.39 -11.16
CA LYS A 216 -29.82 70.50 -10.56
C LYS A 216 -29.29 69.06 -10.45
N ASP A 217 -28.63 68.56 -11.48
CA ASP A 217 -27.98 67.24 -11.48
C ASP A 217 -26.87 67.16 -10.42
N LYS A 218 -26.15 68.27 -10.19
CA LYS A 218 -25.12 68.34 -9.15
C LYS A 218 -25.72 68.25 -7.73
N HIS A 219 -26.86 68.91 -7.52
CA HIS A 219 -27.55 68.88 -6.22
C HIS A 219 -28.19 67.52 -5.94
N ASP A 220 -28.74 66.85 -6.97
CA ASP A 220 -29.29 65.50 -6.84
C ASP A 220 -28.18 64.45 -6.61
N LEU A 221 -27.00 64.64 -7.21
CA LEU A 221 -25.83 63.79 -6.98
C LEU A 221 -25.29 63.91 -5.54
N GLU A 222 -25.27 65.13 -4.98
CA GLU A 222 -24.80 65.37 -3.60
C GLU A 222 -25.71 64.72 -2.54
N ILE A 223 -27.03 64.74 -2.76
CA ILE A 223 -28.02 64.06 -1.90
C ILE A 223 -27.85 62.53 -1.98
N ASP A 224 -27.66 61.98 -3.18
CA ASP A 224 -27.46 60.54 -3.38
C ASP A 224 -26.14 60.04 -2.76
N THR A 225 -25.06 60.84 -2.83
CA THR A 225 -23.83 60.55 -2.09
C THR A 225 -24.01 60.58 -0.57
N SER A 226 -24.78 61.53 -0.04
CA SER A 226 -24.99 61.72 1.40
C SER A 226 -25.82 60.59 2.03
N LEU A 227 -26.79 60.05 1.30
CA LEU A 227 -27.60 58.89 1.73
C LEU A 227 -26.91 57.55 1.48
N SER A 228 -26.04 57.42 0.45
CA SER A 228 -25.35 56.16 0.15
C SER A 228 -24.20 55.83 1.11
N MET A 229 -23.55 56.85 1.71
CA MET A 229 -22.43 56.68 2.65
C MET A 229 -22.81 55.92 3.94
N PRO A 230 -23.85 56.30 4.70
CA PRO A 230 -24.26 55.57 5.90
C PRO A 230 -24.69 54.14 5.61
N MET A 231 -25.41 53.91 4.50
CA MET A 231 -25.81 52.56 4.08
C MET A 231 -24.61 51.68 3.70
N LYS A 232 -23.57 52.25 3.09
CA LYS A 232 -22.31 51.54 2.80
C LYS A 232 -21.56 51.18 4.08
N LEU A 233 -21.50 52.10 5.04
CA LEU A 233 -20.83 51.86 6.32
C LEU A 233 -21.54 50.78 7.15
N GLU A 234 -22.87 50.79 7.20
CA GLU A 234 -23.67 49.77 7.88
C GLU A 234 -23.51 48.39 7.22
N ARG A 235 -23.38 48.35 5.89
CA ARG A 235 -23.09 47.12 5.14
C ARG A 235 -21.70 46.57 5.47
N GLN A 236 -20.69 47.45 5.54
CA GLN A 236 -19.33 47.07 5.93
C GLN A 236 -19.25 46.57 7.37
N LEU A 237 -20.00 47.18 8.30
CA LEU A 237 -20.08 46.70 9.69
C LEU A 237 -20.71 45.31 9.77
N LYS A 238 -21.82 45.07 9.05
CA LYS A 238 -22.45 43.74 8.97
C LYS A 238 -21.52 42.69 8.35
N GLU A 239 -20.78 43.04 7.29
CA GLU A 239 -19.80 42.16 6.68
C GLU A 239 -18.65 41.81 7.65
N ALA A 240 -18.17 42.79 8.43
CA ALA A 240 -17.13 42.57 9.43
C ALA A 240 -17.61 41.70 10.61
N GLU A 241 -18.86 41.87 11.06
CA GLU A 241 -19.46 41.02 12.10
C GLU A 241 -19.61 39.56 11.64
N ILE A 242 -20.11 39.33 10.42
CA ILE A 242 -20.20 37.98 9.85
C ILE A 242 -18.82 37.33 9.74
N LEU A 243 -17.79 38.10 9.35
CA LEU A 243 -16.43 37.60 9.23
C LEU A 243 -15.84 37.22 10.59
N ARG A 244 -16.09 38.01 11.63
CA ARG A 244 -15.68 37.72 13.01
C ARG A 244 -16.35 36.44 13.52
N ASP A 245 -17.64 36.28 13.31
CA ASP A 245 -18.40 35.12 13.80
C ASP A 245 -17.96 33.83 13.07
N ASN A 246 -17.65 33.92 11.77
CA ASN A 246 -17.06 32.80 11.01
C ASN A 246 -15.67 32.41 11.54
N LEU A 247 -14.80 33.39 11.83
CA LEU A 247 -13.47 33.14 12.42
C LEU A 247 -13.58 32.49 13.81
N GLN A 248 -14.54 32.94 14.63
CA GLN A 248 -14.80 32.35 15.95
C GLN A 248 -15.21 30.88 15.83
N ALA A 249 -16.09 30.56 14.88
CA ALA A 249 -16.51 29.18 14.61
C ALA A 249 -15.35 28.30 14.11
N GLU A 250 -14.48 28.84 13.25
CA GLU A 250 -13.28 28.13 12.77
C GLU A 250 -12.28 27.86 13.91
N MET A 251 -12.09 28.82 14.81
CA MET A 251 -11.24 28.66 16.00
C MET A 251 -11.76 27.57 16.93
N GLU A 252 -13.08 27.48 17.16
CA GLU A 252 -13.69 26.42 17.97
C GLU A 252 -13.58 25.03 17.32
N GLU A 253 -13.69 24.95 15.99
CA GLU A 253 -13.48 23.71 15.24
C GLU A 253 -12.02 23.24 15.37
N LYS A 254 -11.06 24.18 15.23
CA LYS A 254 -9.64 23.90 15.42
C LYS A 254 -9.29 23.49 16.86
N GLU A 255 -9.94 24.06 17.86
CA GLU A 255 -9.74 23.66 19.25
C GLU A 255 -10.25 22.22 19.49
N LYS A 256 -11.39 21.85 18.92
CA LYS A 256 -11.91 20.46 18.98
C LYS A 256 -10.99 19.47 18.27
N GLU A 257 -10.50 19.81 17.08
CA GLU A 257 -9.50 19.01 16.36
C GLU A 257 -8.24 18.79 17.23
N ALA A 258 -7.73 19.86 17.85
CA ALA A 258 -6.55 19.79 18.70
C ALA A 258 -6.78 18.91 19.96
N GLN A 259 -7.97 18.96 20.55
CA GLN A 259 -8.33 18.08 21.67
C GLN A 259 -8.42 16.61 21.26
N GLN A 260 -8.95 16.31 20.07
CA GLN A 260 -8.98 14.95 19.52
C GLN A 260 -7.56 14.42 19.24
N GLN A 261 -6.69 15.26 18.66
CA GLN A 261 -5.29 14.91 18.44
C GLN A 261 -4.57 14.61 19.75
N LYS A 262 -4.77 15.42 20.80
CA LYS A 262 -4.20 15.15 22.13
C LYS A 262 -4.64 13.80 22.71
N LYS A 263 -5.91 13.44 22.58
CA LYS A 263 -6.42 12.12 23.02
C LYS A 263 -5.77 10.97 22.25
N LYS A 264 -5.61 11.12 20.93
CA LYS A 264 -4.97 10.11 20.07
C LYS A 264 -3.49 9.93 20.41
N ILE A 265 -2.76 11.02 20.70
CA ILE A 265 -1.38 10.97 21.16
C ILE A 265 -1.28 10.18 22.48
N LEU A 266 -2.18 10.44 23.43
CA LEU A 266 -2.18 9.76 24.72
C LEU A 266 -2.50 8.26 24.60
N GLU A 267 -3.37 7.88 23.66
CA GLU A 267 -3.64 6.48 23.33
C GLU A 267 -2.45 5.81 22.63
N LEU A 268 -1.76 6.51 21.72
CA LEU A 268 -0.53 6.04 21.10
C LEU A 268 0.58 5.80 22.13
N GLU A 269 0.80 6.72 23.05
CA GLU A 269 1.76 6.57 24.14
C GLU A 269 1.43 5.35 25.02
N LEU A 270 0.15 5.18 25.40
CA LEU A 270 -0.28 4.03 26.20
C LEU A 270 -0.07 2.70 25.45
N THR A 271 -0.43 2.65 24.17
CA THR A 271 -0.25 1.43 23.36
C THR A 271 1.22 1.10 23.10
N GLN A 272 2.07 2.12 22.97
CA GLN A 272 3.52 1.95 22.88
C GLN A 272 4.09 1.35 24.17
N GLN A 273 3.68 1.84 25.34
CA GLN A 273 4.10 1.28 26.64
C GLN A 273 3.69 -0.20 26.78
N GLN A 274 2.48 -0.55 26.34
CA GLN A 274 1.99 -1.94 26.37
C GLN A 274 2.78 -2.85 25.40
N LEU A 275 3.14 -2.34 24.22
CA LEU A 275 3.99 -3.06 23.28
C LEU A 275 5.38 -3.31 23.86
N GLU A 276 5.98 -2.31 24.51
CA GLU A 276 7.28 -2.44 25.17
C GLU A 276 7.24 -3.49 26.29
N ALA A 277 6.19 -3.49 27.11
CA ALA A 277 5.98 -4.52 28.13
C ALA A 277 5.83 -5.93 27.51
N ALA A 278 5.08 -6.06 26.42
CA ALA A 278 4.93 -7.33 25.70
C ALA A 278 6.27 -7.81 25.11
N LEU A 279 7.08 -6.90 24.54
CA LEU A 279 8.38 -7.23 23.98
C LEU A 279 9.34 -7.69 25.07
N ASN A 280 9.34 -7.04 26.23
CA ASN A 280 10.13 -7.46 27.39
C ASN A 280 9.73 -8.88 27.86
N MET A 281 8.44 -9.22 27.84
CA MET A 281 7.97 -10.58 28.13
C MET A 281 8.48 -11.60 27.11
N GLU A 282 8.51 -11.27 25.81
CA GLU A 282 9.08 -12.15 24.78
C GLU A 282 10.59 -12.35 24.99
N ILE A 283 11.32 -11.29 25.32
CA ILE A 283 12.76 -11.37 25.60
C ILE A 283 13.04 -12.30 26.79
N GLN A 284 12.30 -12.13 27.90
CA GLN A 284 12.47 -13.02 29.06
C GLN A 284 12.13 -14.47 28.73
N ALA A 285 11.05 -14.72 27.98
CA ALA A 285 10.68 -16.08 27.57
C ALA A 285 11.72 -16.73 26.65
N ARG A 286 12.41 -15.95 25.80
CA ARG A 286 13.53 -16.46 24.99
C ARG A 286 14.73 -16.83 25.84
N LEU A 287 15.09 -15.99 26.81
CA LEU A 287 16.19 -16.28 27.74
C LEU A 287 15.92 -17.52 28.58
N GLU A 288 14.67 -17.73 29.01
CA GLU A 288 14.26 -18.96 29.69
C GLU A 288 14.39 -20.19 28.78
N GLU A 289 13.99 -20.10 27.50
CA GLU A 289 14.09 -21.21 26.54
C GLU A 289 15.55 -21.60 26.28
N GLU A 290 16.43 -20.60 26.17
CA GLU A 290 17.86 -20.80 25.98
C GLU A 290 18.50 -21.50 27.19
N ARG A 291 18.14 -21.09 28.42
CA ARG A 291 18.61 -21.75 29.65
C ARG A 291 18.11 -23.19 29.75
N ALA A 292 16.82 -23.43 29.46
CA ALA A 292 16.25 -24.77 29.48
C ALA A 292 16.92 -25.69 28.44
N ARG A 293 17.28 -25.15 27.27
CA ARG A 293 18.02 -25.89 26.25
C ARG A 293 19.43 -26.24 26.71
N GLN A 294 20.17 -25.30 27.30
CA GLN A 294 21.52 -25.54 27.83
C GLN A 294 21.52 -26.61 28.92
N GLU A 295 20.53 -26.59 29.82
CA GLU A 295 20.41 -27.61 30.87
C GLU A 295 20.11 -29.01 30.30
N LEU A 296 19.24 -29.09 29.29
CA LEU A 296 18.98 -30.36 28.60
C LEU A 296 20.24 -30.89 27.89
N GLU A 297 21.01 -30.01 27.26
CA GLU A 297 22.28 -30.37 26.61
C GLU A 297 23.32 -30.89 27.62
N ARG A 298 23.43 -30.25 28.79
CA ARG A 298 24.29 -30.72 29.89
C ARG A 298 23.90 -32.12 30.36
N LEU A 299 22.60 -32.36 30.60
CA LEU A 299 22.12 -33.68 31.05
C LEU A 299 22.35 -34.77 30.00
N LEU A 300 22.22 -34.45 28.71
CA LEU A 300 22.51 -35.39 27.62
C LEU A 300 24.00 -35.76 27.57
N GLN A 301 24.91 -34.81 27.80
CA GLN A 301 26.34 -35.07 27.88
C GLN A 301 26.69 -35.95 29.10
N GLU A 302 26.12 -35.64 30.28
CA GLU A 302 26.31 -36.44 31.50
C GLU A 302 25.78 -37.86 31.32
N GLU A 303 24.60 -38.04 30.70
CA GLU A 303 24.05 -39.37 30.36
C GLU A 303 24.99 -40.14 29.42
N GLU A 304 25.53 -39.49 28.38
CA GLU A 304 26.43 -40.13 27.41
C GLU A 304 27.74 -40.60 28.07
N GLU A 305 28.33 -39.78 28.95
CA GLU A 305 29.55 -40.13 29.69
C GLU A 305 29.31 -41.29 30.66
N LYS A 306 28.22 -41.24 31.43
CA LYS A 306 27.86 -42.30 32.37
C LYS A 306 27.51 -43.60 31.67
N ARG A 307 26.88 -43.53 30.49
CA ARG A 307 26.60 -44.71 29.67
C ARG A 307 27.89 -45.37 29.17
N LYS A 308 28.86 -44.59 28.69
CA LYS A 308 30.20 -45.11 28.32
C LYS A 308 30.90 -45.78 29.50
N GLN A 309 30.83 -45.19 30.69
CA GLN A 309 31.40 -45.80 31.91
C GLN A 309 30.70 -47.11 32.28
N PHE A 310 29.37 -47.16 32.19
CA PHE A 310 28.59 -48.36 32.44
C PHE A 310 28.93 -49.49 31.46
N ASP A 311 29.04 -49.18 30.17
CA ASP A 311 29.41 -50.14 29.13
C ASP A 311 30.81 -50.73 29.38
N LEU A 312 31.78 -49.88 29.77
CA LEU A 312 33.14 -50.31 30.12
C LEU A 312 33.14 -51.24 31.35
N LEU A 313 32.38 -50.92 32.39
CA LEU A 313 32.23 -51.78 33.58
C LEU A 313 31.60 -53.13 33.23
N GLN A 314 30.63 -53.14 32.30
CA GLN A 314 29.99 -54.36 31.83
C GLN A 314 30.97 -55.25 31.04
N GLU A 315 31.82 -54.65 30.20
CA GLU A 315 32.89 -55.36 29.49
C GLU A 315 33.93 -55.95 30.45
N GLN A 316 34.37 -55.19 31.45
CA GLN A 316 35.30 -55.68 32.48
C GLN A 316 34.71 -56.86 33.26
N GLN A 317 33.43 -56.79 33.64
CA GLN A 317 32.78 -57.91 34.34
C GLN A 317 32.67 -59.16 33.46
N ARG A 318 32.39 -59.01 32.15
CA ARG A 318 32.38 -60.12 31.20
C ARG A 318 33.77 -60.73 31.04
N ALA A 319 34.81 -59.90 30.97
CA ALA A 319 36.20 -60.35 30.87
C ALA A 319 36.63 -61.14 32.13
N ILE A 320 36.33 -60.64 33.33
CA ILE A 320 36.61 -61.34 34.60
C ILE A 320 35.89 -62.70 34.65
N LYS A 321 34.60 -62.75 34.27
CA LYS A 321 33.84 -64.01 34.22
C LYS A 321 34.39 -65.01 33.19
N SER A 322 35.04 -64.54 32.12
CA SER A 322 35.67 -65.41 31.12
C SER A 322 37.05 -65.96 31.51
N LEU A 323 37.71 -65.36 32.52
CA LEU A 323 39.07 -65.71 32.96
C LEU A 323 39.11 -66.66 34.17
N SER A 324 37.98 -66.94 34.84
CA SER A 324 37.93 -67.82 36.02
C SER A 324 37.28 -69.18 35.73
N PRO A 325 38.08 -70.24 35.59
CA PRO A 325 37.75 -71.55 36.16
C PRO A 325 38.88 -72.06 37.07
N ILE A 326 38.52 -72.37 38.33
CA ILE A 326 39.21 -73.25 39.30
C ILE A 326 40.33 -72.58 40.14
N GLN A 327 40.07 -72.29 41.43
CA GLN A 327 40.56 -73.07 42.59
C GLN A 327 40.05 -72.52 43.93
N GLU A 328 39.63 -73.43 44.82
CA GLU A 328 39.34 -73.19 46.24
C GLU A 328 40.63 -72.95 47.05
N HIS A 329 40.57 -71.99 47.97
CA HIS A 329 41.17 -71.91 49.32
C HIS A 329 41.94 -70.61 49.64
N THR A 330 41.46 -69.97 50.73
CA THR A 330 42.12 -69.08 51.71
C THR A 330 42.90 -67.87 51.18
N ASP A 331 42.46 -66.64 51.47
CA ASP A 331 42.77 -65.86 52.68
C ASP A 331 42.21 -64.42 52.52
N ASP A 332 42.01 -63.72 53.63
CA ASP A 332 41.37 -62.39 53.76
C ASP A 332 41.95 -61.31 52.83
N GLY A 333 41.07 -60.58 52.12
CA GLY A 333 41.43 -59.30 51.49
C GLY A 333 40.52 -58.80 50.37
N TYR A 334 39.52 -57.99 50.73
CA TYR A 334 38.81 -57.02 49.85
C TYR A 334 38.42 -57.50 48.43
N GLU A 335 37.52 -58.49 48.32
CA GLU A 335 36.72 -58.62 47.08
C GLU A 335 35.73 -57.45 47.03
N LEU A 336 36.07 -56.41 46.27
CA LEU A 336 35.11 -55.37 45.87
C LEU A 336 33.98 -56.06 45.09
N ASP A 337 32.80 -56.03 45.69
CA ASP A 337 31.58 -56.70 45.27
C ASP A 337 31.12 -56.20 43.87
N ALA A 338 31.73 -56.72 42.81
CA ALA A 338 31.52 -56.29 41.43
C ALA A 338 30.05 -56.27 40.95
N PRO A 339 29.15 -57.15 41.42
CA PRO A 339 27.71 -57.06 41.14
C PRO A 339 27.05 -55.80 41.72
N SER A 340 27.52 -55.32 42.87
CA SER A 340 26.99 -54.14 43.57
C SER A 340 27.33 -52.83 42.83
N VAL A 341 28.54 -52.74 42.27
CA VAL A 341 29.02 -51.56 41.52
C VAL A 341 28.23 -51.35 40.22
N LEU A 342 27.96 -52.43 39.46
CA LEU A 342 27.14 -52.36 38.25
C LEU A 342 25.68 -52.00 38.53
N HIS A 343 25.12 -52.50 39.64
CA HIS A 343 23.77 -52.14 40.06
C HIS A 343 23.68 -50.65 40.41
N PHE A 344 24.67 -50.11 41.11
CA PHE A 344 24.73 -48.68 41.43
C PHE A 344 24.85 -47.80 40.17
N ALA A 345 25.73 -48.16 39.23
CA ALA A 345 25.90 -47.44 37.97
C ALA A 345 24.64 -47.50 37.08
N SER A 346 23.93 -48.65 37.05
CA SER A 346 22.65 -48.78 36.35
C SER A 346 21.58 -47.88 36.95
N LYS A 347 21.53 -47.76 38.28
CA LYS A 347 20.57 -46.90 38.98
C LYS A 347 20.86 -45.42 38.71
N GLU A 348 22.13 -45.02 38.75
CA GLU A 348 22.56 -43.65 38.45
C GLU A 348 22.20 -43.24 37.01
N LEU A 349 22.34 -44.14 36.03
CA LEU A 349 21.92 -43.91 34.66
C LEU A 349 20.40 -43.74 34.54
N GLN A 350 19.62 -44.55 35.26
CA GLN A 350 18.15 -44.45 35.29
C GLN A 350 17.69 -43.09 35.88
N ASP A 351 18.30 -42.66 36.99
CA ASP A 351 17.99 -41.37 37.62
C ASP A 351 18.29 -40.19 36.68
N LEU A 352 19.40 -40.27 35.92
CA LEU A 352 19.75 -39.28 34.88
C LEU A 352 18.73 -39.25 33.73
N GLN A 353 18.27 -40.42 33.27
CA GLN A 353 17.25 -40.53 32.22
C GLN A 353 15.93 -39.90 32.63
N GLU A 354 15.52 -40.11 33.89
CA GLU A 354 14.34 -39.47 34.48
C GLU A 354 14.51 -37.96 34.64
N SER A 355 15.71 -37.50 35.03
CA SER A 355 16.04 -36.07 35.10
C SER A 355 15.99 -35.40 33.72
N ARG A 356 16.57 -36.02 32.71
CA ARG A 356 16.52 -35.57 31.30
C ARG A 356 15.07 -35.50 30.80
N GLN A 357 14.24 -36.49 31.13
CA GLN A 357 12.84 -36.49 30.71
C GLN A 357 12.04 -35.34 31.34
N ARG A 358 12.29 -35.02 32.63
CA ARG A 358 11.73 -33.83 33.29
C ARG A 358 12.23 -32.52 32.66
N SER A 359 13.53 -32.42 32.34
CA SER A 359 14.11 -31.25 31.66
C SER A 359 13.52 -31.04 30.25
N HIS A 360 13.29 -32.12 29.50
CA HIS A 360 12.62 -32.05 28.19
C HIS A 360 11.18 -31.54 28.30
N GLN A 361 10.41 -32.00 29.30
CA GLN A 361 9.06 -31.48 29.57
C GLN A 361 9.10 -29.99 29.92
N HIS A 362 10.06 -29.56 30.75
CA HIS A 362 10.24 -28.15 31.09
C HIS A 362 10.56 -27.29 29.85
N LEU A 363 11.41 -27.76 28.94
CA LEU A 363 11.71 -27.07 27.69
C LEU A 363 10.44 -26.88 26.82
N GLU A 364 9.56 -27.88 26.77
CA GLU A 364 8.29 -27.77 26.05
C GLU A 364 7.35 -26.71 26.64
N GLU A 365 7.24 -26.65 27.97
CA GLU A 365 6.47 -25.62 28.67
C GLU A 365 7.00 -24.21 28.39
N VAL A 366 8.32 -24.02 28.45
CA VAL A 366 8.96 -22.74 28.20
C VAL A 366 8.81 -22.33 26.72
N GLN A 367 8.89 -23.28 25.79
CA GLN A 367 8.61 -23.01 24.37
C GLN A 367 7.16 -22.57 24.12
N GLU A 368 6.19 -23.10 24.86
CA GLU A 368 4.80 -22.64 24.76
C GLU A 368 4.62 -21.23 25.34
N LYS A 369 5.26 -20.93 26.49
CA LYS A 369 5.29 -19.56 27.03
C LYS A 369 5.88 -18.56 26.04
N LEU A 370 6.96 -18.91 25.34
CA LEU A 370 7.56 -18.08 24.30
C LEU A 370 6.60 -17.83 23.13
N ARG A 371 5.82 -18.83 22.70
CA ARG A 371 4.81 -18.66 21.66
C ARG A 371 3.72 -17.69 22.08
N HIS A 372 3.22 -17.80 23.31
CA HIS A 372 2.23 -16.88 23.85
C HIS A 372 2.76 -15.44 23.93
N ALA A 373 3.99 -15.25 24.43
CA ALA A 373 4.62 -13.93 24.48
C ALA A 373 4.80 -13.33 23.07
N SER A 374 5.25 -14.15 22.10
CA SER A 374 5.38 -13.72 20.70
C SER A 374 4.04 -13.35 20.05
N GLN A 375 2.95 -14.06 20.38
CA GLN A 375 1.60 -13.72 19.91
C GLN A 375 1.11 -12.41 20.52
N HIS A 376 1.40 -12.16 21.80
CA HIS A 376 1.03 -10.93 22.49
C HIS A 376 1.73 -9.70 21.85
N VAL A 377 3.02 -9.80 21.52
CA VAL A 377 3.75 -8.75 20.78
C VAL A 377 3.10 -8.48 19.42
N ARG A 378 2.71 -9.52 18.68
CA ARG A 378 2.01 -9.38 17.39
C ARG A 378 0.69 -8.62 17.54
N GLN A 379 -0.11 -8.94 18.56
CA GLN A 379 -1.39 -8.26 18.81
C GLN A 379 -1.19 -6.76 19.05
N TRP A 380 -0.19 -6.38 19.85
CA TRP A 380 0.12 -4.98 20.14
C TRP A 380 0.69 -4.23 18.93
N ASN A 381 1.54 -4.88 18.12
CA ASN A 381 2.06 -4.29 16.87
C ASN A 381 0.93 -3.96 15.88
N VAL A 382 -0.03 -4.87 15.71
CA VAL A 382 -1.21 -4.61 14.87
C VAL A 382 -2.01 -3.43 15.39
N ARG A 383 -2.19 -3.33 16.72
CA ARG A 383 -2.93 -2.22 17.34
C ARG A 383 -2.22 -0.88 17.18
N LEU A 384 -0.89 -0.84 17.34
CA LEU A 384 -0.08 0.36 17.16
C LEU A 384 -0.10 0.84 15.71
N ASN A 385 0.08 -0.07 14.75
CA ASN A 385 0.04 0.26 13.32
C ASN A 385 -1.29 0.85 12.88
N ARG A 386 -2.40 0.42 13.49
CA ARG A 386 -3.74 1.01 13.26
C ARG A 386 -3.88 2.44 13.79
N LEU A 387 -3.18 2.78 14.87
CA LEU A 387 -3.24 4.14 15.46
C LEU A 387 -2.30 5.13 14.76
N MET A 388 -1.23 4.64 14.15
CA MET A 388 -0.15 5.43 13.53
C MET A 388 -0.51 6.06 12.17
N THR A 389 -1.64 5.70 11.54
CA THR A 389 -2.04 6.32 10.26
C THR A 389 -2.58 7.75 10.50
N PRO A 390 -2.01 8.78 9.82
CA PRO A 390 -2.38 10.17 10.02
C PRO A 390 -3.67 10.55 9.27
N ILE A 391 -4.56 11.28 9.96
CA ILE A 391 -5.67 12.01 9.35
C ILE A 391 -5.11 13.36 8.88
N THR A 392 -5.12 13.62 7.57
CA THR A 392 -4.99 14.99 7.03
C THR A 392 -6.34 15.70 7.08
N PRO A 393 -6.38 17.02 7.32
CA PRO A 393 -7.54 17.73 7.85
C PRO A 393 -8.62 17.95 6.79
N GLY A 394 -9.84 17.52 7.08
CA GLY A 394 -10.99 17.73 6.21
C GLY A 394 -12.17 16.81 6.53
N GLU A 395 -12.58 16.71 7.80
CA GLU A 395 -13.85 16.07 8.17
C GLU A 395 -14.77 17.08 8.85
N ARG A 396 -15.99 17.24 8.32
CA ARG A 396 -17.13 17.68 9.13
C ARG A 396 -17.83 16.45 9.70
N VAL A 397 -17.66 16.28 11.00
CA VAL A 397 -18.24 15.25 11.86
C VAL A 397 -19.69 15.63 12.22
N GLN A 398 -20.61 14.65 12.20
CA GLN A 398 -21.89 14.74 12.93
C GLN A 398 -21.90 13.76 14.11
N HIS A 399 -22.07 14.33 15.30
CA HIS A 399 -22.41 13.73 16.60
C HIS A 399 -23.82 13.08 16.56
N GLN A 400 -24.30 12.16 17.42
CA GLN A 400 -23.96 11.61 18.75
C GLN A 400 -24.82 10.33 18.90
N SER A 401 -24.55 9.37 19.79
CA SER A 401 -25.24 9.29 21.09
C SER A 401 -24.84 8.03 21.88
N SER A 402 -24.63 8.23 23.17
CA SER A 402 -24.18 7.32 24.22
C SER A 402 -25.33 6.70 25.04
N LYS A 403 -25.19 5.45 25.50
CA LYS A 403 -25.88 4.86 26.69
C LYS A 403 -25.11 3.58 27.12
N LEU A 404 -24.41 3.59 28.27
CA LEU A 404 -24.81 3.22 29.65
C LEU A 404 -24.54 1.73 30.01
N MET A 405 -23.66 1.50 30.99
CA MET A 405 -23.35 0.24 31.70
C MET A 405 -24.54 -0.20 32.57
N CYS A 406 -24.84 -1.49 32.85
CA CYS A 406 -24.22 -2.51 33.75
C CYS A 406 -25.26 -3.69 33.90
N PRO A 407 -25.12 -4.76 34.74
CA PRO A 407 -24.03 -5.73 35.02
C PRO A 407 -24.47 -7.23 35.06
N LYS A 408 -23.48 -8.13 35.22
CA LYS A 408 -23.42 -9.52 35.78
C LYS A 408 -24.67 -10.42 35.90
N LYS A 409 -24.49 -11.72 35.55
CA LYS A 409 -24.96 -12.87 36.36
C LYS A 409 -24.00 -14.06 36.28
N GLU A 410 -23.71 -14.59 37.48
CA GLU A 410 -23.04 -15.86 37.79
C GLU A 410 -24.01 -17.05 37.62
N GLY A 411 -23.46 -18.26 37.48
CA GLY A 411 -24.19 -19.53 37.49
C GLY A 411 -23.24 -20.74 37.46
N GLU A 412 -23.12 -21.38 38.62
CA GLU A 412 -22.37 -22.59 39.01
C GLU A 412 -22.71 -23.88 38.23
N GLN A 413 -21.68 -24.68 37.89
CA GLN A 413 -21.29 -26.02 38.42
C GLN A 413 -22.24 -27.21 38.19
N THR A 414 -21.65 -28.32 37.69
CA THR A 414 -21.58 -29.71 38.26
C THR A 414 -21.26 -30.70 37.11
N SER A 415 -20.09 -31.35 37.10
CA SER A 415 -19.75 -32.75 37.54
C SER A 415 -20.40 -33.85 36.66
N SER A 416 -19.81 -34.98 36.24
CA SER A 416 -18.73 -35.84 36.77
C SER A 416 -18.51 -37.07 35.85
N GLY A 417 -17.32 -37.71 35.93
CA GLY A 417 -17.03 -39.13 35.67
C GLY A 417 -16.78 -39.54 34.20
N GLY A 418 -15.70 -40.21 33.78
CA GLY A 418 -14.71 -41.07 34.45
C GLY A 418 -14.88 -42.51 33.96
N ASP A 419 -13.94 -43.02 33.15
CA ASP A 419 -13.46 -44.42 33.14
C ASP A 419 -12.44 -44.69 32.01
N GLU A 420 -11.34 -45.33 32.40
CA GLU A 420 -10.23 -45.94 31.63
C GLU A 420 -9.89 -47.27 32.36
N PRO A 421 -8.98 -48.17 31.92
CA PRO A 421 -8.36 -48.41 30.60
C PRO A 421 -8.23 -49.93 30.25
N HIS A 422 -7.69 -50.29 29.08
CA HIS A 422 -6.89 -51.53 28.93
C HIS A 422 -5.82 -51.42 27.81
N LYS A 423 -4.63 -51.93 28.15
CA LYS A 423 -3.33 -51.94 27.42
C LYS A 423 -3.20 -53.08 26.38
N ALA A 424 -2.36 -52.87 25.36
CA ALA A 424 -1.37 -53.85 24.88
C ALA A 424 -0.23 -53.17 24.07
N SER A 425 1.02 -53.56 24.37
CA SER A 425 2.32 -53.27 23.72
C SER A 425 2.53 -54.12 22.45
N ALA A 426 3.50 -53.95 21.51
CA ALA A 426 4.90 -53.55 21.59
C ALA A 426 5.51 -53.18 20.20
N ASP A 427 6.63 -52.45 20.25
CA ASP A 427 7.83 -52.35 19.38
C ASP A 427 7.79 -52.11 17.85
N ASP A 428 8.36 -50.98 17.41
CA ASP A 428 9.38 -50.93 16.31
C ASP A 428 10.21 -49.62 16.36
N GLU A 429 11.51 -49.73 16.06
CA GLU A 429 12.54 -48.70 16.22
C GLU A 429 12.68 -47.72 15.03
N THR A 430 12.72 -46.42 15.37
CA THR A 430 13.51 -45.31 14.77
C THR A 430 13.46 -44.99 13.26
N ALA A 431 12.81 -43.86 12.95
CA ALA A 431 13.28 -42.86 11.98
C ALA A 431 12.95 -41.45 12.52
N PRO A 432 13.77 -40.39 12.28
CA PRO A 432 13.55 -39.09 12.88
C PRO A 432 12.30 -38.43 12.27
N VAL A 433 11.21 -38.45 13.03
CA VAL A 433 9.95 -37.79 12.68
C VAL A 433 10.19 -36.27 12.68
N LYS A 434 10.16 -35.65 11.49
CA LYS A 434 10.07 -34.19 11.34
C LYS A 434 8.92 -33.70 12.22
N ARG A 435 9.21 -32.94 13.29
CA ARG A 435 8.20 -32.38 14.21
C ARG A 435 7.15 -31.61 13.41
N VAL A 436 5.97 -32.22 13.26
CA VAL A 436 4.81 -31.65 12.56
C VAL A 436 4.20 -30.59 13.46
N ARG A 437 4.05 -29.35 12.96
CA ARG A 437 3.29 -28.29 13.66
C ARG A 437 1.92 -28.87 14.07
N PRO A 438 1.40 -28.59 15.28
CA PRO A 438 0.09 -29.12 15.68
C PRO A 438 -0.95 -28.76 14.62
N ARG A 439 -1.61 -29.78 14.07
CA ARG A 439 -2.61 -29.62 13.01
C ARG A 439 -3.80 -28.87 13.58
N LYS A 440 -3.88 -27.56 13.32
CA LYS A 440 -5.12 -26.81 13.54
C LYS A 440 -6.24 -27.50 12.76
N ASP A 441 -7.40 -27.66 13.41
CA ASP A 441 -8.57 -28.18 12.72
C ASP A 441 -8.88 -27.23 11.56
N PRO A 442 -8.99 -27.75 10.33
CA PRO A 442 -9.40 -26.97 9.18
C PRO A 442 -10.61 -26.08 9.40
N ARG A 443 -11.59 -26.56 10.17
CA ARG A 443 -12.84 -25.85 10.46
C ARG A 443 -12.61 -24.56 11.25
N ASP A 444 -11.48 -24.45 11.94
CA ASP A 444 -11.07 -23.25 12.67
C ASP A 444 -10.15 -22.34 11.85
N SER A 445 -10.00 -22.58 10.55
CA SER A 445 -9.16 -21.80 9.64
C SER A 445 -9.93 -21.26 8.45
N SER A 446 -9.41 -20.19 7.85
CA SER A 446 -10.02 -19.55 6.69
C SER A 446 -9.09 -19.43 5.49
N VAL A 447 -9.69 -19.29 4.31
CA VAL A 447 -9.05 -18.99 3.03
C VAL A 447 -9.74 -17.79 2.40
N LEU A 448 -8.97 -16.79 1.96
CA LEU A 448 -9.50 -15.62 1.27
C LEU A 448 -9.16 -15.69 -0.23
N LEU A 449 -10.19 -15.55 -1.06
CA LEU A 449 -10.09 -15.54 -2.52
C LEU A 449 -10.43 -14.15 -3.05
N PHE A 450 -9.53 -13.57 -3.84
CA PHE A 450 -9.63 -12.20 -4.35
C PHE A 450 -9.97 -12.20 -5.84
N PRO A 451 -11.13 -11.64 -6.26
CA PRO A 451 -11.55 -11.64 -7.65
C PRO A 451 -10.64 -10.78 -8.53
N GLY A 452 -10.72 -11.03 -9.84
CA GLY A 452 -9.98 -10.28 -10.85
C GLY A 452 -10.88 -9.41 -11.74
N GLN A 453 -10.29 -8.92 -12.83
CA GLN A 453 -11.02 -8.23 -13.90
C GLN A 453 -12.14 -9.12 -14.46
N GLY A 454 -13.30 -8.52 -14.70
CA GLY A 454 -14.55 -9.19 -15.10
C GLY A 454 -15.56 -9.32 -13.95
N SER A 455 -15.17 -9.02 -12.71
CA SER A 455 -16.06 -9.03 -11.54
C SER A 455 -16.63 -7.66 -11.18
N GLN A 456 -16.13 -6.57 -11.79
CA GLN A 456 -16.61 -5.22 -11.57
C GLN A 456 -18.04 -5.02 -12.05
N PHE A 457 -18.77 -4.10 -11.40
CA PHE A 457 -20.09 -3.63 -11.81
C PHE A 457 -20.35 -2.25 -11.22
N VAL A 458 -21.15 -1.43 -11.89
CA VAL A 458 -21.56 -0.12 -11.35
C VAL A 458 -22.40 -0.32 -10.08
N GLY A 459 -22.06 0.41 -9.02
CA GLY A 459 -22.58 0.22 -7.68
C GLY A 459 -21.73 -0.69 -6.79
N MET A 460 -20.63 -1.26 -7.29
CA MET A 460 -19.69 -1.97 -6.43
C MET A 460 -19.07 -1.00 -5.42
N GLY A 461 -18.86 -1.48 -4.19
CA GLY A 461 -18.44 -0.62 -3.08
C GLY A 461 -19.57 0.11 -2.36
N ARG A 462 -20.83 0.06 -2.86
CA ARG A 462 -21.99 0.59 -2.15
C ARG A 462 -22.13 -0.10 -0.80
N GLY A 463 -22.31 0.70 0.25
CA GLY A 463 -22.41 0.21 1.62
C GLY A 463 -21.09 -0.23 2.26
N LEU A 464 -19.94 -0.11 1.57
CA LEU A 464 -18.63 -0.35 2.17
C LEU A 464 -18.09 0.86 2.94
N MET A 465 -18.50 2.08 2.55
CA MET A 465 -18.01 3.34 3.15
C MET A 465 -18.33 3.53 4.64
N LYS A 466 -19.21 2.69 5.21
CA LYS A 466 -19.55 2.68 6.64
C LYS A 466 -18.53 1.91 7.49
N TYR A 467 -17.68 1.09 6.88
CA TYR A 467 -16.67 0.33 7.57
C TYR A 467 -15.38 1.15 7.72
N PRO A 468 -14.63 0.96 8.82
CA PRO A 468 -13.39 1.69 9.08
C PRO A 468 -12.39 1.55 7.92
N ASN A 469 -11.53 2.55 7.72
CA ASN A 469 -10.45 2.61 6.72
C ASN A 469 -10.90 2.64 5.24
N VAL A 470 -12.14 2.25 4.92
CA VAL A 470 -12.61 2.19 3.52
C VAL A 470 -12.62 3.57 2.87
N LYS A 471 -13.02 4.61 3.61
CA LYS A 471 -13.05 5.99 3.08
C LYS A 471 -11.66 6.49 2.76
N GLU A 472 -10.72 6.21 3.66
CA GLU A 472 -9.32 6.57 3.56
C GLU A 472 -8.66 5.84 2.39
N MET A 473 -8.99 4.58 2.16
CA MET A 473 -8.51 3.79 1.02
C MET A 473 -8.95 4.39 -0.32
N PHE A 474 -10.24 4.74 -0.46
CA PHE A 474 -10.72 5.39 -1.69
C PHE A 474 -10.13 6.78 -1.87
N SER A 475 -9.92 7.53 -0.80
CA SER A 475 -9.27 8.85 -0.84
C SER A 475 -7.79 8.74 -1.23
N ALA A 476 -7.07 7.75 -0.69
CA ALA A 476 -5.70 7.44 -1.09
C ALA A 476 -5.64 6.97 -2.56
N ALA A 477 -6.61 6.16 -2.98
CA ALA A 477 -6.73 5.73 -4.36
C ALA A 477 -6.92 6.91 -5.31
N GLN A 478 -7.79 7.86 -4.97
CA GLN A 478 -7.98 9.08 -5.77
C GLN A 478 -6.67 9.87 -5.93
N ARG A 479 -5.88 10.02 -4.86
CA ARG A 479 -4.58 10.71 -4.93
C ARG A 479 -3.56 9.99 -5.83
N ILE A 480 -3.48 8.67 -5.74
CA ILE A 480 -2.50 7.86 -6.49
C ILE A 480 -2.90 7.73 -7.97
N LEU A 481 -4.19 7.52 -8.22
CA LEU A 481 -4.73 7.30 -9.54
C LEU A 481 -4.87 8.61 -10.32
N GLY A 482 -5.23 9.70 -9.64
CA GLY A 482 -5.45 11.02 -10.22
C GLY A 482 -6.91 11.27 -10.67
N TYR A 483 -7.83 10.37 -10.35
CA TYR A 483 -9.26 10.46 -10.65
C TYR A 483 -10.09 9.83 -9.53
N ASP A 484 -11.38 10.18 -9.45
CA ASP A 484 -12.29 9.64 -8.42
C ASP A 484 -12.74 8.21 -8.76
N LEU A 485 -11.99 7.23 -8.24
CA LEU A 485 -12.31 5.82 -8.39
C LEU A 485 -13.65 5.46 -7.71
N LEU A 486 -14.02 6.14 -6.63
CA LEU A 486 -15.23 5.81 -5.88
C LEU A 486 -16.48 6.17 -6.68
N SER A 487 -16.54 7.39 -7.22
CA SER A 487 -17.64 7.80 -8.10
C SER A 487 -17.76 6.85 -9.30
N LEU A 488 -16.64 6.52 -9.96
CA LEU A 488 -16.65 5.56 -11.07
C LEU A 488 -17.19 4.18 -10.67
N CYS A 489 -16.81 3.66 -9.50
CA CYS A 489 -17.34 2.40 -8.98
C CYS A 489 -18.84 2.45 -8.66
N LEU A 490 -19.35 3.57 -8.13
CA LEU A 490 -20.72 3.70 -7.65
C LEU A 490 -21.74 4.10 -8.73
N GLU A 491 -21.30 4.93 -9.67
CA GLU A 491 -22.15 5.68 -10.61
C GLU A 491 -21.83 5.34 -12.08
N GLY A 492 -20.62 4.85 -12.36
CA GLY A 492 -20.19 4.52 -13.73
C GLY A 492 -19.69 5.75 -14.49
N PRO A 493 -19.79 5.76 -15.84
CA PRO A 493 -20.54 4.82 -16.68
C PRO A 493 -19.90 3.42 -16.75
N GLU A 494 -20.72 2.40 -17.01
CA GLU A 494 -20.28 0.99 -17.05
C GLU A 494 -19.19 0.78 -18.10
N GLU A 495 -19.33 1.38 -19.29
CA GLU A 495 -18.34 1.29 -20.37
C GLU A 495 -16.96 1.80 -19.95
N GLU A 496 -16.91 2.87 -19.16
CA GLU A 496 -15.66 3.40 -18.64
C GLU A 496 -15.09 2.48 -17.57
N LEU A 497 -15.91 2.04 -16.62
CA LEU A 497 -15.50 1.09 -15.59
C LEU A 497 -14.97 -0.23 -16.18
N MET A 498 -15.41 -0.62 -17.38
CA MET A 498 -14.96 -1.82 -18.08
C MET A 498 -13.58 -1.68 -18.75
N LYS A 499 -13.05 -0.47 -18.92
CA LYS A 499 -11.69 -0.28 -19.48
C LYS A 499 -10.65 -0.80 -18.51
N THR A 500 -9.62 -1.45 -19.03
CA THR A 500 -8.61 -2.16 -18.21
C THR A 500 -7.91 -1.24 -17.20
N VAL A 501 -7.62 0.00 -17.63
CA VAL A 501 -7.03 1.06 -16.80
C VAL A 501 -7.83 1.38 -15.54
N TYR A 502 -9.16 1.24 -15.60
CA TYR A 502 -10.05 1.56 -14.50
C TYR A 502 -10.48 0.32 -13.73
N CYS A 503 -10.85 -0.77 -14.42
CA CYS A 503 -11.38 -1.96 -13.76
C CYS A 503 -10.37 -2.62 -12.81
N GLN A 504 -9.07 -2.59 -13.14
CA GLN A 504 -8.04 -3.23 -12.32
C GLN A 504 -7.88 -2.54 -10.96
N PRO A 505 -7.62 -1.22 -10.89
CA PRO A 505 -7.69 -0.48 -9.62
C PRO A 505 -9.02 -0.64 -8.91
N ALA A 506 -10.13 -0.59 -9.64
CA ALA A 506 -11.47 -0.65 -9.09
C ALA A 506 -11.74 -1.99 -8.36
N VAL A 507 -11.41 -3.12 -8.98
CA VAL A 507 -11.51 -4.44 -8.37
C VAL A 507 -10.54 -4.58 -7.20
N PHE A 508 -9.30 -4.12 -7.34
CA PHE A 508 -8.28 -4.19 -6.28
C PHE A 508 -8.72 -3.44 -5.00
N VAL A 509 -9.08 -2.15 -5.11
CA VAL A 509 -9.47 -1.33 -3.96
C VAL A 509 -10.74 -1.86 -3.33
N THR A 510 -11.73 -2.24 -4.15
CA THR A 510 -13.01 -2.78 -3.66
C THR A 510 -12.83 -4.14 -2.96
N SER A 511 -11.86 -4.95 -3.39
CA SER A 511 -11.55 -6.22 -2.73
C SER A 511 -10.93 -6.03 -1.35
N LEU A 512 -10.01 -5.08 -1.20
CA LEU A 512 -9.45 -4.75 0.10
C LEU A 512 -10.47 -4.05 1.01
N ALA A 513 -11.36 -3.22 0.46
CA ALA A 513 -12.48 -2.66 1.22
C ALA A 513 -13.45 -3.75 1.72
N ALA A 514 -13.63 -4.83 0.94
CA ALA A 514 -14.38 -6.01 1.38
C ALA A 514 -13.66 -6.77 2.52
N VAL A 515 -12.33 -6.76 2.55
CA VAL A 515 -11.56 -7.28 3.70
C VAL A 515 -11.82 -6.45 4.95
N GLU A 516 -11.83 -5.12 4.88
CA GLU A 516 -12.16 -4.26 6.05
C GLU A 516 -13.56 -4.55 6.59
N LYS A 517 -14.53 -4.75 5.69
CA LYS A 517 -15.85 -5.21 6.11
C LYS A 517 -15.82 -6.59 6.76
N LEU A 518 -15.14 -7.57 6.16
CA LEU A 518 -15.02 -8.91 6.71
C LEU A 518 -14.38 -8.89 8.11
N ASN A 519 -13.32 -8.09 8.28
CA ASN A 519 -12.66 -7.86 9.54
C ASN A 519 -13.61 -7.27 10.59
N HIS A 520 -14.46 -6.32 10.20
CA HIS A 520 -15.43 -5.71 11.12
C HIS A 520 -16.54 -6.68 11.53
N VAL A 521 -17.06 -7.49 10.60
CA VAL A 521 -18.20 -8.40 10.88
C VAL A 521 -17.77 -9.76 11.45
N ASN A 522 -16.57 -10.21 11.11
CA ASN A 522 -16.02 -11.49 11.55
C ASN A 522 -14.48 -11.43 11.63
N PRO A 523 -13.91 -10.79 12.66
CA PRO A 523 -12.47 -10.69 12.85
C PRO A 523 -11.76 -12.06 12.86
N LYS A 524 -12.42 -13.09 13.41
CA LYS A 524 -11.87 -14.46 13.46
C LYS A 524 -11.55 -15.00 12.07
N ALA A 525 -12.33 -14.65 11.03
CA ALA A 525 -12.03 -15.04 9.65
C ALA A 525 -10.74 -14.42 9.11
N ILE A 526 -10.31 -13.28 9.63
CA ILE A 526 -9.04 -12.66 9.27
C ILE A 526 -7.90 -13.26 10.09
N GLU A 527 -8.07 -13.34 11.40
CA GLU A 527 -7.06 -13.86 12.35
C GLU A 527 -6.70 -15.33 12.12
N SER A 528 -7.65 -16.13 11.63
CA SER A 528 -7.47 -17.55 11.35
C SER A 528 -7.11 -17.87 9.89
N CYS A 529 -6.82 -16.85 9.08
CA CYS A 529 -6.51 -17.04 7.67
C CYS A 529 -5.16 -17.76 7.48
N VAL A 530 -5.19 -18.88 6.78
CA VAL A 530 -4.00 -19.71 6.52
C VAL A 530 -3.51 -19.62 5.08
N ALA A 531 -4.36 -19.13 4.17
CA ALA A 531 -4.06 -18.99 2.76
C ALA A 531 -4.87 -17.88 2.10
N ALA A 532 -4.24 -17.18 1.16
CA ALA A 532 -4.90 -16.22 0.28
C ALA A 532 -4.52 -16.49 -1.17
N ALA A 533 -5.44 -16.30 -2.11
CA ALA A 533 -5.15 -16.39 -3.53
C ALA A 533 -6.02 -15.41 -4.29
N GLY A 534 -5.47 -14.82 -5.35
CA GLY A 534 -6.21 -13.89 -6.18
C GLY A 534 -6.13 -14.24 -7.65
N PHE A 535 -7.19 -13.91 -8.39
CA PHE A 535 -7.25 -14.14 -9.82
C PHE A 535 -6.72 -12.93 -10.59
N SER A 536 -5.61 -13.09 -11.30
CA SER A 536 -4.94 -12.05 -12.07
C SER A 536 -4.63 -10.81 -11.21
N VAL A 537 -5.31 -9.68 -11.41
CA VAL A 537 -5.15 -8.48 -10.58
C VAL A 537 -5.46 -8.72 -9.10
N GLY A 538 -6.35 -9.67 -8.79
CA GLY A 538 -6.65 -10.05 -7.40
C GLY A 538 -5.42 -10.58 -6.64
N GLU A 539 -4.39 -11.06 -7.34
CA GLU A 539 -3.15 -11.54 -6.72
C GLU A 539 -2.44 -10.41 -5.96
N PHE A 540 -2.54 -9.15 -6.42
CA PHE A 540 -2.03 -7.99 -5.71
C PHE A 540 -2.80 -7.74 -4.40
N ALA A 541 -4.13 -7.90 -4.41
CA ALA A 541 -4.94 -7.76 -3.20
C ALA A 541 -4.59 -8.87 -2.17
N ALA A 542 -4.35 -10.10 -2.64
CA ALA A 542 -3.87 -11.18 -1.79
C ALA A 542 -2.49 -10.89 -1.17
N LEU A 543 -1.57 -10.28 -1.94
CA LEU A 543 -0.25 -9.89 -1.46
C LEU A 543 -0.32 -8.77 -0.42
N VAL A 544 -1.14 -7.74 -0.64
CA VAL A 544 -1.37 -6.69 0.36
C VAL A 544 -1.97 -7.26 1.63
N PHE A 545 -3.00 -8.09 1.51
CA PHE A 545 -3.62 -8.75 2.66
C PHE A 545 -2.62 -9.60 3.45
N SER A 546 -1.65 -10.22 2.78
CA SER A 546 -0.60 -11.04 3.42
C SER A 546 0.56 -10.25 4.03
N GLY A 547 0.54 -8.92 3.97
CA GLY A 547 1.64 -8.07 4.43
C GLY A 547 2.86 -8.02 3.50
N ALA A 548 2.77 -8.60 2.29
CA ALA A 548 3.87 -8.64 1.35
C ALA A 548 4.12 -7.29 0.64
N MET A 549 3.10 -6.43 0.57
CA MET A 549 3.17 -5.09 -0.03
C MET A 549 2.25 -4.15 0.75
N THR A 550 2.58 -2.85 0.77
CA THR A 550 1.65 -1.83 1.28
C THR A 550 0.53 -1.56 0.29
N PHE A 551 -0.60 -0.99 0.77
CA PHE A 551 -1.74 -0.68 -0.09
C PHE A 551 -1.37 0.31 -1.19
N GLU A 552 -0.67 1.39 -0.84
CA GLU A 552 -0.32 2.48 -1.74
C GLU A 552 0.65 2.03 -2.82
N GLU A 553 1.70 1.29 -2.46
CA GLU A 553 2.67 0.75 -3.42
C GLU A 553 2.01 -0.24 -4.36
N ALA A 554 1.19 -1.17 -3.82
CA ALA A 554 0.49 -2.14 -4.64
C ALA A 554 -0.52 -1.47 -5.57
N LEU A 555 -1.23 -0.42 -5.13
CA LEU A 555 -2.14 0.32 -5.99
C LEU A 555 -1.40 1.04 -7.11
N TYR A 556 -0.24 1.63 -6.82
CA TYR A 556 0.61 2.24 -7.84
C TYR A 556 1.11 1.21 -8.86
N VAL A 557 1.52 0.03 -8.40
CA VAL A 557 1.91 -1.09 -9.28
C VAL A 557 0.72 -1.55 -10.14
N VAL A 558 -0.48 -1.65 -9.57
CA VAL A 558 -1.71 -2.01 -10.28
C VAL A 558 -2.09 -0.95 -11.31
N LYS A 559 -1.91 0.34 -11.01
CA LYS A 559 -2.10 1.44 -11.98
C LYS A 559 -1.20 1.24 -13.20
N VAL A 560 0.11 1.09 -12.98
CA VAL A 560 1.07 0.92 -14.09
C VAL A 560 0.82 -0.38 -14.84
N ARG A 561 0.47 -1.46 -14.15
CA ARG A 561 0.04 -2.72 -14.77
C ARG A 561 -1.14 -2.50 -15.72
N ALA A 562 -2.17 -1.81 -15.26
CA ALA A 562 -3.40 -1.60 -15.99
C ALA A 562 -3.18 -0.72 -17.24
N GLU A 563 -2.42 0.37 -17.09
CA GLU A 563 -2.00 1.25 -18.19
C GLU A 563 -1.16 0.52 -19.24
N ALA A 564 -0.17 -0.26 -18.79
CA ALA A 564 0.71 -1.00 -19.67
C ALA A 564 -0.03 -2.11 -20.44
N MET A 565 -0.92 -2.85 -19.77
CA MET A 565 -1.75 -3.88 -20.42
C MET A 565 -2.77 -3.28 -21.39
N GLN A 566 -3.37 -2.13 -21.05
CA GLN A 566 -4.28 -1.42 -21.96
C GLN A 566 -3.52 -0.98 -23.22
N LYS A 567 -2.36 -0.33 -23.06
CA LYS A 567 -1.51 0.07 -24.19
C LYS A 567 -1.10 -1.13 -25.05
N ALA A 568 -0.73 -2.26 -24.44
CA ALA A 568 -0.41 -3.48 -25.17
C ALA A 568 -1.60 -4.00 -25.98
N SER A 569 -2.83 -3.93 -25.42
CA SER A 569 -4.05 -4.36 -26.11
C SER A 569 -4.43 -3.49 -27.31
N GLU A 570 -4.05 -2.22 -27.30
CA GLU A 570 -4.32 -1.28 -28.39
C GLU A 570 -3.37 -1.45 -29.58
N LEU A 571 -2.21 -2.09 -29.38
CA LEU A 571 -1.22 -2.31 -30.45
C LEU A 571 -1.68 -3.37 -31.47
N VAL A 572 -2.39 -4.40 -31.01
CA VAL A 572 -2.75 -5.55 -31.84
C VAL A 572 -4.22 -5.94 -31.59
N PRO A 573 -5.09 -5.90 -32.62
CA PRO A 573 -6.47 -6.36 -32.53
C PRO A 573 -6.54 -7.82 -32.05
N SER A 574 -7.01 -7.99 -30.82
CA SER A 574 -6.95 -9.27 -30.11
C SER A 574 -8.08 -9.35 -29.08
N GLY A 575 -8.27 -10.53 -28.51
CA GLY A 575 -9.33 -10.72 -27.52
C GLY A 575 -9.21 -12.01 -26.72
N MET A 576 -10.30 -12.37 -26.04
CA MET A 576 -10.40 -13.59 -25.24
C MET A 576 -11.72 -14.31 -25.48
N LEU A 577 -11.67 -15.64 -25.46
CA LEU A 577 -12.78 -16.56 -25.69
C LEU A 577 -12.87 -17.54 -24.52
N SER A 578 -13.96 -17.49 -23.76
CA SER A 578 -14.29 -18.51 -22.77
C SER A 578 -14.81 -19.76 -23.48
N VAL A 579 -14.18 -20.90 -23.20
CA VAL A 579 -14.46 -22.18 -23.85
C VAL A 579 -14.77 -23.23 -22.77
N ILE A 580 -15.94 -23.85 -22.89
CA ILE A 580 -16.30 -25.07 -22.16
C ILE A 580 -16.23 -26.22 -23.15
N GLY A 581 -15.35 -27.17 -22.89
CA GLY A 581 -15.08 -28.32 -23.75
C GLY A 581 -15.66 -29.62 -23.20
N LYS A 582 -15.85 -30.60 -24.08
CA LYS A 582 -16.08 -32.00 -23.69
C LYS A 582 -14.76 -32.62 -23.20
N PRO A 583 -14.78 -33.80 -22.54
CA PRO A 583 -13.56 -34.52 -22.17
C PRO A 583 -12.59 -34.78 -23.34
N GLN A 584 -13.09 -34.85 -24.58
CA GLN A 584 -12.31 -35.04 -25.81
C GLN A 584 -11.74 -33.73 -26.39
N ALA A 585 -12.01 -32.58 -25.77
CA ALA A 585 -11.53 -31.28 -26.26
C ALA A 585 -10.02 -31.14 -26.10
N GLN A 586 -9.31 -31.06 -27.23
CA GLN A 586 -7.86 -30.88 -27.25
C GLN A 586 -7.49 -29.40 -27.40
N TYR A 587 -7.59 -28.64 -26.30
CA TYR A 587 -7.34 -27.19 -26.29
C TYR A 587 -6.00 -26.76 -26.90
N LYS A 588 -4.91 -27.49 -26.62
CA LYS A 588 -3.58 -27.18 -27.16
C LYS A 588 -3.54 -27.34 -28.68
N PHE A 589 -4.15 -28.40 -29.20
CA PHE A 589 -4.24 -28.68 -30.62
C PHE A 589 -5.15 -27.68 -31.33
N ALA A 590 -6.27 -27.31 -30.70
CA ALA A 590 -7.16 -26.25 -31.18
C ALA A 590 -6.41 -24.91 -31.34
N CYS A 591 -5.64 -24.50 -30.33
CA CYS A 591 -4.82 -23.29 -30.40
C CYS A 591 -3.78 -23.38 -31.53
N LEU A 592 -3.14 -24.53 -31.73
CA LEU A 592 -2.20 -24.74 -32.84
C LEU A 592 -2.88 -24.57 -34.20
N GLN A 593 -4.01 -25.23 -34.44
CA GLN A 593 -4.77 -25.07 -35.69
C GLN A 593 -5.17 -23.61 -35.95
N ALA A 594 -5.61 -22.91 -34.90
CA ALA A 594 -5.98 -21.50 -35.02
C ALA A 594 -4.80 -20.61 -35.42
N ARG A 595 -3.58 -20.90 -34.92
CA ARG A 595 -2.36 -20.21 -35.36
C ARG A 595 -2.01 -20.54 -36.81
N GLU A 596 -2.08 -21.80 -37.21
CA GLU A 596 -1.82 -22.19 -38.62
C GLU A 596 -2.82 -21.53 -39.57
N HIS A 597 -4.10 -21.42 -39.18
CA HIS A 597 -5.09 -20.66 -39.93
C HIS A 597 -4.69 -19.18 -40.06
N CYS A 598 -4.24 -18.55 -38.97
CA CYS A 598 -3.78 -17.15 -39.01
C CYS A 598 -2.56 -16.97 -39.93
N LYS A 599 -1.61 -17.92 -39.92
CA LYS A 599 -0.48 -17.90 -40.88
C LYS A 599 -0.97 -17.97 -42.32
N SER A 600 -1.97 -18.80 -42.61
CA SER A 600 -2.57 -18.88 -43.96
C SER A 600 -3.26 -17.59 -44.40
N LEU A 601 -3.61 -16.72 -43.45
CA LEU A 601 -4.16 -15.39 -43.71
C LEU A 601 -3.09 -14.30 -43.78
N GLY A 602 -1.80 -14.65 -43.72
CA GLY A 602 -0.69 -13.70 -43.79
C GLY A 602 -0.41 -12.95 -42.50
N ILE A 603 -0.86 -13.46 -41.34
CA ILE A 603 -0.49 -12.88 -40.04
C ILE A 603 0.87 -13.43 -39.62
N ASP A 604 1.86 -12.54 -39.53
CA ASP A 604 3.18 -12.85 -38.99
C ASP A 604 3.09 -13.09 -37.47
N GLU A 605 3.77 -14.14 -36.98
CA GLU A 605 3.82 -14.53 -35.55
C GLU A 605 2.45 -14.61 -34.85
N PRO A 606 1.49 -15.43 -35.33
CA PRO A 606 0.15 -15.44 -34.78
C PRO A 606 0.11 -16.06 -33.38
N VAL A 607 -0.38 -15.28 -32.42
CA VAL A 607 -0.63 -15.72 -31.04
C VAL A 607 -2.05 -16.29 -30.90
N CYS A 608 -2.14 -17.48 -30.31
CA CYS A 608 -3.36 -18.10 -29.80
C CYS A 608 -2.96 -19.14 -28.75
N SER A 609 -3.36 -18.95 -27.50
CA SER A 609 -2.99 -19.82 -26.38
C SER A 609 -4.05 -19.81 -25.29
N VAL A 610 -3.99 -20.81 -24.40
CA VAL A 610 -4.81 -20.80 -23.18
C VAL A 610 -4.25 -19.71 -22.27
N ALA A 611 -5.08 -18.74 -21.90
CA ALA A 611 -4.77 -17.64 -21.00
C ALA A 611 -5.22 -17.90 -19.55
N ASN A 612 -6.32 -18.62 -19.35
CA ASN A 612 -6.78 -18.98 -18.01
C ASN A 612 -7.25 -20.45 -17.95
N TYR A 613 -6.81 -21.16 -16.91
CA TYR A 613 -7.32 -22.47 -16.53
C TYR A 613 -8.31 -22.27 -15.37
N LEU A 614 -9.61 -22.31 -15.64
CA LEU A 614 -10.63 -21.96 -14.64
C LEU A 614 -11.04 -23.15 -13.78
N PHE A 615 -11.38 -24.26 -14.45
CA PHE A 615 -11.77 -25.56 -13.88
C PHE A 615 -11.63 -26.63 -14.98
N PRO A 616 -11.72 -27.95 -14.67
CA PRO A 616 -11.29 -29.01 -15.59
C PRO A 616 -11.80 -28.89 -17.03
N ASP A 617 -13.08 -28.56 -17.19
CA ASP A 617 -13.74 -28.47 -18.49
C ASP A 617 -13.76 -27.06 -19.09
N ALA A 618 -13.30 -26.03 -18.37
CA ALA A 618 -13.40 -24.64 -18.84
C ALA A 618 -12.07 -23.88 -18.79
N ARG A 619 -11.78 -23.25 -19.92
CA ARG A 619 -10.58 -22.46 -20.14
C ARG A 619 -10.92 -21.18 -20.87
N VAL A 620 -10.08 -20.16 -20.68
CA VAL A 620 -10.12 -18.97 -21.52
C VAL A 620 -8.96 -19.05 -22.49
N ILE A 621 -9.25 -18.97 -23.78
CA ILE A 621 -8.26 -18.89 -24.86
C ILE A 621 -8.16 -17.43 -25.28
N ALA A 622 -6.95 -16.94 -25.52
CA ALA A 622 -6.70 -15.57 -25.93
C ALA A 622 -5.71 -15.54 -27.10
N GLY A 623 -5.83 -14.50 -27.94
CA GLY A 623 -4.98 -14.34 -29.12
C GLY A 623 -5.58 -13.37 -30.13
N HIS A 624 -5.09 -13.47 -31.36
CA HIS A 624 -5.58 -12.70 -32.50
C HIS A 624 -7.07 -12.96 -32.76
N GLN A 625 -7.79 -11.92 -33.19
CA GLN A 625 -9.23 -12.02 -33.45
C GLN A 625 -9.58 -13.13 -34.46
N GLN A 626 -8.75 -13.29 -35.49
CA GLN A 626 -8.86 -14.32 -36.53
C GLN A 626 -8.71 -15.73 -35.95
N ALA A 627 -7.80 -15.91 -34.98
CA ALA A 627 -7.62 -17.18 -34.28
C ALA A 627 -8.87 -17.54 -33.46
N LEU A 628 -9.42 -16.57 -32.73
CA LEU A 628 -10.63 -16.78 -31.92
C LEU A 628 -11.85 -17.08 -32.79
N GLU A 629 -11.99 -16.37 -33.93
CA GLU A 629 -13.07 -16.62 -34.87
C GLU A 629 -12.98 -18.02 -35.50
N PHE A 630 -11.77 -18.47 -35.85
CA PHE A 630 -11.54 -19.85 -36.27
C PHE A 630 -11.99 -20.86 -35.22
N LEU A 631 -11.64 -20.65 -33.95
CA LEU A 631 -12.05 -21.55 -32.86
C LEU A 631 -13.57 -21.59 -32.67
N ARG A 632 -14.25 -20.46 -32.83
CA ARG A 632 -15.72 -20.38 -32.75
C ARG A 632 -16.38 -21.13 -33.90
N LYS A 633 -15.95 -20.87 -35.14
CA LYS A 633 -16.46 -21.54 -36.35
C LYS A 633 -16.26 -23.05 -36.30
N ASN A 634 -15.14 -23.52 -35.75
CA ASN A 634 -14.80 -24.94 -35.67
C ASN A 634 -15.14 -25.60 -34.32
N SER A 635 -15.93 -24.91 -33.47
CA SER A 635 -16.25 -25.36 -32.10
C SER A 635 -16.74 -26.81 -32.02
N ARG A 636 -17.63 -27.23 -32.92
CA ARG A 636 -18.15 -28.61 -32.98
C ARG A 636 -17.05 -29.64 -33.25
N GLN A 637 -16.17 -29.38 -34.23
CA GLN A 637 -15.07 -30.27 -34.60
C GLN A 637 -14.00 -30.34 -33.51
N LEU A 638 -13.81 -29.24 -32.78
CA LEU A 638 -12.88 -29.12 -31.67
C LEU A 638 -13.44 -29.65 -30.34
N ASN A 639 -14.65 -30.24 -30.35
CA ASN A 639 -15.36 -30.73 -29.17
C ASN A 639 -15.64 -29.66 -28.10
N PHE A 640 -15.81 -28.40 -28.52
CA PHE A 640 -16.25 -27.32 -27.64
C PHE A 640 -17.77 -27.35 -27.50
N MET A 641 -18.25 -27.46 -26.26
CA MET A 641 -19.67 -27.40 -25.94
C MET A 641 -20.21 -25.98 -26.01
N ARG A 642 -19.44 -25.02 -25.51
CA ARG A 642 -19.82 -23.61 -25.48
C ARG A 642 -18.60 -22.73 -25.69
N THR A 643 -18.75 -21.71 -26.54
CA THR A 643 -17.75 -20.65 -26.72
C THR A 643 -18.43 -19.30 -26.52
N THR A 644 -17.82 -18.42 -25.73
CA THR A 644 -18.36 -17.09 -25.41
C THR A 644 -17.24 -16.07 -25.48
N VAL A 645 -17.40 -15.05 -26.33
CA VAL A 645 -16.43 -13.94 -26.43
C VAL A 645 -16.52 -13.12 -25.15
N LEU A 646 -15.37 -12.77 -24.59
CA LEU A 646 -15.29 -11.91 -23.40
C LEU A 646 -15.18 -10.45 -23.83
N SER A 647 -15.94 -9.57 -23.18
CA SER A 647 -15.92 -8.12 -23.41
C SER A 647 -14.68 -7.51 -22.73
N VAL A 648 -13.51 -7.75 -23.30
CA VAL A 648 -12.20 -7.26 -22.83
C VAL A 648 -11.42 -6.65 -23.99
N SER A 649 -10.53 -5.71 -23.69
CA SER A 649 -9.83 -4.93 -24.71
C SER A 649 -8.70 -5.66 -25.43
N GLY A 650 -8.22 -6.81 -24.92
CA GLY A 650 -7.16 -7.56 -25.61
C GLY A 650 -6.91 -8.97 -25.07
N ALA A 651 -5.91 -9.63 -25.67
CA ALA A 651 -5.50 -11.00 -25.35
C ALA A 651 -4.57 -11.09 -24.12
N PHE A 652 -5.12 -10.85 -22.93
CA PHE A 652 -4.36 -10.90 -21.68
C PHE A 652 -3.77 -12.28 -21.38
N HIS A 653 -2.65 -12.32 -20.62
CA HIS A 653 -1.96 -13.56 -20.24
C HIS A 653 -1.42 -14.35 -21.45
N THR A 654 -1.01 -13.62 -22.49
CA THR A 654 -0.36 -14.16 -23.70
C THR A 654 0.86 -13.33 -24.09
N GLU A 655 1.63 -13.83 -25.05
CA GLU A 655 2.79 -13.13 -25.62
C GLU A 655 2.45 -11.74 -26.20
N LEU A 656 1.19 -11.47 -26.57
CA LEU A 656 0.77 -10.14 -27.01
C LEU A 656 0.88 -9.06 -25.93
N MET A 657 1.02 -9.45 -24.65
CA MET A 657 1.23 -8.53 -23.53
C MET A 657 2.71 -8.27 -23.24
N GLN A 658 3.64 -8.73 -24.08
CA GLN A 658 5.08 -8.64 -23.82
C GLN A 658 5.57 -7.20 -23.57
N THR A 659 5.00 -6.22 -24.27
CA THR A 659 5.33 -4.79 -24.10
C THR A 659 4.95 -4.25 -22.72
N ALA A 660 4.00 -4.87 -22.03
CA ALA A 660 3.59 -4.49 -20.67
C ALA A 660 4.53 -5.01 -19.57
N VAL A 661 5.42 -5.96 -19.89
CA VAL A 661 6.28 -6.63 -18.91
C VAL A 661 7.36 -5.71 -18.34
N GLU A 662 8.04 -4.92 -19.19
CA GLU A 662 9.12 -4.05 -18.73
C GLU A 662 8.63 -2.90 -17.85
N PRO A 663 7.55 -2.16 -18.20
CA PRO A 663 6.96 -1.16 -17.32
C PRO A 663 6.62 -1.70 -15.93
N LEU A 664 6.00 -2.89 -15.87
CA LEU A 664 5.67 -3.53 -14.59
C LEU A 664 6.93 -3.94 -13.81
N ARG A 665 7.94 -4.49 -14.49
CA ARG A 665 9.21 -4.90 -13.88
C ARG A 665 9.99 -3.72 -13.30
N GLU A 666 9.95 -2.57 -13.95
CA GLU A 666 10.61 -1.36 -13.47
C GLU A 666 9.96 -0.85 -12.19
N VAL A 667 8.64 -0.73 -12.17
CA VAL A 667 7.92 -0.33 -10.93
C VAL A 667 8.10 -1.37 -9.82
N LEU A 668 8.06 -2.65 -10.15
CA LEU A 668 8.35 -3.73 -9.20
C LEU A 668 9.80 -3.73 -8.70
N ARG A 669 10.74 -2.95 -9.25
CA ARG A 669 12.09 -2.76 -8.67
C ARG A 669 12.12 -1.62 -7.65
N GLN A 670 11.18 -0.68 -7.75
CA GLN A 670 11.15 0.54 -6.94
C GLN A 670 10.34 0.40 -5.65
N VAL A 671 9.39 -0.54 -5.62
CA VAL A 671 8.53 -0.81 -4.43
C VAL A 671 9.17 -1.81 -3.47
N GLU A 672 8.84 -1.72 -2.19
CA GLU A 672 9.22 -2.73 -1.22
C GLU A 672 8.28 -3.96 -1.34
N VAL A 673 8.86 -5.16 -1.31
CA VAL A 673 8.12 -6.41 -1.39
C VAL A 673 8.71 -7.33 -0.34
N HIS A 674 7.88 -7.75 0.60
CA HIS A 674 8.25 -8.66 1.67
C HIS A 674 7.77 -10.08 1.38
N ARG A 675 8.31 -11.04 2.14
CA ARG A 675 7.79 -12.40 2.12
C ARG A 675 6.36 -12.41 2.70
N PRO A 676 5.37 -13.00 2.01
CA PRO A 676 4.01 -13.12 2.55
C PRO A 676 3.97 -13.80 3.92
N GLU A 677 3.22 -13.23 4.86
CA GLU A 677 3.06 -13.79 6.22
C GLU A 677 2.21 -15.06 6.24
N ILE A 678 1.26 -15.15 5.31
CA ILE A 678 0.42 -16.32 5.05
C ILE A 678 0.72 -16.91 3.67
N ASN A 679 0.25 -18.13 3.41
CA ASN A 679 0.46 -18.76 2.10
C ASN A 679 -0.28 -17.97 1.01
N VAL A 680 0.46 -17.34 0.09
CA VAL A 680 -0.09 -16.72 -1.13
C VAL A 680 0.34 -17.52 -2.36
N TYR A 681 -0.58 -17.76 -3.28
CA TYR A 681 -0.37 -18.64 -4.43
C TYR A 681 -0.19 -17.85 -5.73
N SER A 682 0.88 -18.15 -6.46
CA SER A 682 1.18 -17.53 -7.74
C SER A 682 0.29 -18.07 -8.85
N ASN A 683 -0.26 -17.19 -9.67
CA ASN A 683 -1.03 -17.60 -10.85
C ASN A 683 -0.17 -18.26 -11.95
N VAL A 684 1.16 -18.10 -11.93
CA VAL A 684 2.06 -18.59 -12.98
C VAL A 684 2.29 -20.11 -12.89
N ASP A 685 2.46 -20.64 -11.69
CA ASP A 685 2.75 -22.05 -11.45
C ASP A 685 1.74 -22.75 -10.53
N GLY A 686 0.81 -21.99 -9.92
CA GLY A 686 -0.18 -22.51 -8.98
C GLY A 686 0.38 -22.77 -7.58
N LYS A 687 1.63 -22.40 -7.30
CA LYS A 687 2.34 -22.73 -6.06
C LYS A 687 2.49 -21.53 -5.14
N ARG A 688 2.84 -21.81 -3.88
CA ARG A 688 3.07 -20.78 -2.85
C ARG A 688 4.29 -19.93 -3.17
N TYR A 689 4.19 -18.65 -2.85
CA TYR A 689 5.35 -17.76 -2.83
C TYR A 689 6.35 -18.17 -1.74
N MET A 690 7.63 -18.09 -2.07
CA MET A 690 8.72 -18.60 -1.23
C MET A 690 9.51 -17.45 -0.59
N ASN A 691 9.77 -16.42 -1.37
CA ASN A 691 10.51 -15.23 -0.98
C ASN A 691 10.14 -14.05 -1.91
N GLU A 692 10.67 -12.88 -1.59
CA GLU A 692 10.41 -11.59 -2.24
C GLU A 692 10.81 -11.58 -3.73
N ALA A 693 11.96 -12.17 -4.05
CA ALA A 693 12.44 -12.28 -5.42
C ALA A 693 11.52 -13.16 -6.29
N HIS A 694 10.94 -14.22 -5.68
CA HIS A 694 9.96 -15.06 -6.34
C HIS A 694 8.68 -14.27 -6.67
N VAL A 695 8.18 -13.45 -5.74
CA VAL A 695 7.03 -12.56 -5.95
C VAL A 695 7.28 -11.61 -7.11
N ARG A 696 8.34 -10.80 -7.05
CA ARG A 696 8.66 -9.81 -8.10
C ARG A 696 8.76 -10.44 -9.49
N ARG A 697 9.45 -11.59 -9.59
CA ARG A 697 9.63 -12.30 -10.87
C ARG A 697 8.32 -12.82 -11.43
N HIS A 698 7.48 -13.42 -10.58
CA HIS A 698 6.24 -14.05 -11.05
C HIS A 698 5.15 -13.03 -11.38
N LEU A 699 5.04 -11.92 -10.65
CA LEU A 699 4.10 -10.85 -10.99
C LEU A 699 4.35 -10.29 -12.40
N ALA A 700 5.62 -10.08 -12.78
CA ALA A 700 5.97 -9.66 -14.14
C ALA A 700 5.65 -10.75 -15.19
N LYS A 701 5.97 -12.01 -14.90
CA LYS A 701 5.66 -13.14 -15.79
C LYS A 701 4.16 -13.39 -15.95
N GLN A 702 3.36 -13.06 -14.93
CA GLN A 702 1.91 -13.24 -14.91
C GLN A 702 1.23 -12.56 -16.11
N LEU A 703 1.80 -11.47 -16.64
CA LEU A 703 1.22 -10.73 -17.77
C LEU A 703 1.17 -11.53 -19.07
N VAL A 704 2.13 -12.43 -19.28
CA VAL A 704 2.35 -13.16 -20.53
C VAL A 704 2.17 -14.67 -20.40
N LEU A 705 2.00 -15.17 -19.18
CA LEU A 705 1.80 -16.57 -18.88
C LEU A 705 0.37 -16.83 -18.38
N PRO A 706 -0.16 -18.04 -18.63
CA PRO A 706 -1.52 -18.38 -18.24
C PRO A 706 -1.73 -18.32 -16.72
N VAL A 707 -2.91 -17.85 -16.33
CA VAL A 707 -3.41 -17.94 -14.95
C VAL A 707 -3.86 -19.38 -14.67
N LYS A 708 -3.11 -20.06 -13.80
CA LYS A 708 -3.34 -21.44 -13.38
C LYS A 708 -4.29 -21.55 -12.19
N TRP A 709 -5.50 -20.98 -12.35
CA TRP A 709 -6.47 -20.88 -11.25
C TRP A 709 -6.98 -22.24 -10.76
N GLU A 710 -7.31 -23.15 -11.69
CA GLU A 710 -7.66 -24.54 -11.39
C GLU A 710 -6.58 -25.21 -10.52
N GLN A 711 -5.31 -25.06 -10.89
CA GLN A 711 -4.18 -25.65 -10.17
C GLN A 711 -3.99 -24.99 -8.79
N THR A 712 -4.16 -23.67 -8.70
CA THR A 712 -4.17 -22.96 -7.41
C THR A 712 -5.27 -23.50 -6.49
N LEU A 713 -6.48 -23.73 -6.99
CA LEU A 713 -7.57 -24.30 -6.20
C LEU A 713 -7.25 -25.74 -5.77
N HIS A 714 -6.64 -26.55 -6.64
CA HIS A 714 -6.18 -27.88 -6.24
C HIS A 714 -5.15 -27.81 -5.12
N GLU A 715 -4.12 -26.99 -5.24
CA GLU A 715 -3.08 -26.87 -4.21
C GLU A 715 -3.65 -26.38 -2.85
N ILE A 716 -4.66 -25.50 -2.86
CA ILE A 716 -5.31 -25.01 -1.63
C ILE A 716 -6.23 -26.06 -0.98
N TYR A 717 -6.99 -26.80 -1.80
CA TYR A 717 -8.10 -27.64 -1.34
C TYR A 717 -7.86 -29.14 -1.49
N GLU A 718 -6.70 -29.58 -1.94
CA GLU A 718 -6.32 -31.00 -1.96
C GLU A 718 -6.18 -31.54 -0.54
N ARG A 719 -6.97 -32.56 -0.21
CA ARG A 719 -7.01 -33.18 1.13
C ARG A 719 -7.29 -34.68 1.06
N THR A 720 -6.83 -35.40 2.07
CA THR A 720 -7.18 -36.81 2.25
C THR A 720 -8.66 -36.97 2.59
N ILE A 721 -9.21 -38.13 2.23
CA ILE A 721 -10.62 -38.46 2.46
C ILE A 721 -10.91 -38.39 3.97
N GLY A 722 -12.01 -37.72 4.33
CA GLY A 722 -12.43 -37.54 5.73
C GLY A 722 -11.94 -36.26 6.40
N GLN A 723 -10.99 -35.52 5.80
CA GLN A 723 -10.59 -34.22 6.34
C GLN A 723 -11.61 -33.12 6.02
N SER A 724 -11.87 -32.26 7.00
CA SER A 724 -12.73 -31.07 6.83
C SER A 724 -12.03 -29.99 6.00
N PHE A 725 -12.80 -29.04 5.48
CA PHE A 725 -12.31 -27.91 4.68
C PHE A 725 -12.31 -26.61 5.49
N PRO A 726 -11.41 -25.65 5.16
CA PRO A 726 -11.43 -24.33 5.77
C PRO A 726 -12.62 -23.50 5.29
N HIS A 727 -13.02 -22.52 6.08
CA HIS A 727 -14.00 -21.53 5.67
C HIS A 727 -13.44 -20.68 4.54
N THR A 728 -14.14 -20.61 3.41
CA THR A 728 -13.66 -19.86 2.25
C THR A 728 -14.46 -18.58 2.10
N TYR A 729 -13.78 -17.47 1.88
CA TYR A 729 -14.36 -16.15 1.68
C TYR A 729 -13.93 -15.59 0.32
N GLU A 730 -14.89 -15.31 -0.56
CA GLU A 730 -14.64 -14.49 -1.74
C GLU A 730 -14.76 -13.02 -1.32
N VAL A 731 -13.64 -12.29 -1.34
CA VAL A 731 -13.51 -10.93 -0.82
C VAL A 731 -13.29 -9.94 -1.95
N GLY A 732 -14.39 -9.43 -2.50
CA GLY A 732 -14.40 -8.43 -3.56
C GLY A 732 -15.70 -8.45 -4.34
N PRO A 733 -15.78 -7.70 -5.46
CA PRO A 733 -17.00 -7.65 -6.26
C PRO A 733 -17.25 -8.99 -6.96
N GLY A 734 -18.52 -9.31 -7.24
CA GLY A 734 -18.90 -10.51 -7.98
C GLY A 734 -19.02 -11.79 -7.13
N LYS A 735 -19.15 -12.93 -7.82
CA LYS A 735 -19.26 -14.29 -7.24
C LYS A 735 -18.58 -15.35 -8.10
N GLN A 736 -17.65 -14.91 -8.95
CA GLN A 736 -17.08 -15.75 -10.00
C GLN A 736 -16.16 -16.82 -9.42
N LEU A 737 -15.39 -16.47 -8.38
CA LEU A 737 -14.44 -17.42 -7.79
C LEU A 737 -15.18 -18.54 -7.06
N GLY A 738 -16.26 -18.23 -6.34
CA GLY A 738 -17.13 -19.23 -5.75
C GLY A 738 -17.71 -20.20 -6.78
N ALA A 739 -18.14 -19.69 -7.95
CA ALA A 739 -18.63 -20.55 -9.04
C ALA A 739 -17.52 -21.46 -9.61
N THR A 740 -16.29 -20.96 -9.78
CA THR A 740 -15.15 -21.80 -10.21
C THR A 740 -14.78 -22.86 -9.17
N LEU A 741 -14.81 -22.51 -7.88
CA LEU A 741 -14.55 -23.44 -6.78
C LEU A 741 -15.61 -24.55 -6.73
N GLN A 742 -16.89 -24.22 -6.95
CA GLN A 742 -17.96 -25.22 -7.02
C GLN A 742 -17.69 -26.28 -8.10
N LYS A 743 -17.13 -25.85 -9.25
CA LYS A 743 -16.80 -26.74 -10.37
C LYS A 743 -15.52 -27.54 -10.14
N CYS A 744 -14.53 -27.00 -9.42
CA CYS A 744 -13.30 -27.72 -9.09
C CYS A 744 -13.46 -28.67 -7.90
N ASN A 745 -14.11 -28.21 -6.83
CA ASN A 745 -14.24 -28.94 -5.57
C ASN A 745 -15.55 -28.59 -4.86
N ARG A 746 -16.59 -29.39 -5.15
CA ARG A 746 -17.94 -29.21 -4.58
C ARG A 746 -17.97 -29.35 -3.04
N LYS A 747 -17.03 -30.08 -2.42
CA LYS A 747 -16.96 -30.22 -0.96
C LYS A 747 -16.41 -28.95 -0.32
N ALA A 748 -15.31 -28.41 -0.83
CA ALA A 748 -14.76 -27.12 -0.41
C ALA A 748 -15.76 -25.97 -0.64
N PHE A 749 -16.51 -26.00 -1.74
CA PHE A 749 -17.55 -25.00 -1.97
C PHE A 749 -18.64 -24.99 -0.89
N LYS A 750 -18.95 -26.12 -0.24
CA LYS A 750 -19.94 -26.13 0.86
C LYS A 750 -19.47 -25.35 2.09
N SER A 751 -18.16 -25.15 2.25
CA SER A 751 -17.59 -24.30 3.32
C SER A 751 -17.38 -22.86 2.87
N ILE A 752 -17.82 -22.47 1.66
CA ILE A 752 -17.82 -21.08 1.24
C ILE A 752 -18.85 -20.31 2.05
N VAL A 753 -18.39 -19.27 2.74
CA VAL A 753 -19.28 -18.26 3.29
C VAL A 753 -19.40 -17.22 2.19
N CYS A 754 -20.38 -17.42 1.30
CA CYS A 754 -20.65 -16.48 0.22
C CYS A 754 -20.89 -15.10 0.84
N GLY A 755 -20.04 -14.14 0.48
CA GLY A 755 -20.18 -12.73 0.82
C GLY A 755 -21.35 -12.06 0.12
N THR A 756 -22.51 -12.73 0.00
CA THR A 756 -23.78 -12.08 -0.39
C THR A 756 -24.14 -10.90 0.49
N ASN A 757 -23.51 -10.79 1.67
CA ASN A 757 -23.61 -9.67 2.57
C ASN A 757 -22.33 -8.83 2.64
N ILE A 758 -21.32 -9.01 1.77
CA ILE A 758 -20.03 -8.27 1.83
C ILE A 758 -20.01 -7.12 0.81
N ILE A 759 -20.52 -7.27 -0.41
CA ILE A 759 -20.78 -6.14 -1.31
C ILE A 759 -22.19 -6.31 -1.86
N ASP A 760 -23.15 -5.59 -1.29
CA ASP A 760 -24.56 -5.76 -1.62
C ASP A 760 -24.81 -5.28 -3.06
N LYS A 761 -25.37 -6.16 -3.89
CA LYS A 761 -26.30 -5.69 -4.92
C LYS A 761 -27.55 -5.27 -4.16
N THR A 762 -27.72 -3.98 -3.91
CA THR A 762 -28.88 -3.44 -3.18
C THR A 762 -30.20 -4.02 -3.71
N MET A 763 -30.81 -4.93 -2.95
CA MET A 763 -32.23 -5.28 -3.01
C MET A 763 -32.99 -4.81 -1.75
N ASP A 764 -32.38 -3.92 -0.95
CA ASP A 764 -33.03 -3.36 0.24
C ASP A 764 -33.76 -2.02 -0.02
N ALA A 765 -33.69 -1.47 -1.24
CA ALA A 765 -34.47 -0.29 -1.64
C ALA A 765 -35.93 -0.60 -2.07
N LEU A 766 -36.35 -1.87 -2.08
CA LEU A 766 -37.71 -2.28 -2.49
C LEU A 766 -38.59 -2.78 -1.33
N LYS A 767 -38.10 -2.78 -0.09
CA LYS A 767 -38.84 -3.30 1.08
C LYS A 767 -39.64 -2.25 1.86
N GLU A 768 -39.49 -0.96 1.55
CA GLU A 768 -40.17 0.12 2.28
C GLU A 768 -41.18 0.93 1.44
N HIS A 769 -41.71 0.38 0.34
CA HIS A 769 -42.83 0.99 -0.37
C HIS A 769 -44.11 0.14 -0.31
N PRO A 770 -45.30 0.72 -0.01
CA PRO A 770 -46.46 -0.04 0.46
C PRO A 770 -47.33 -0.66 -0.66
N TRP A 771 -46.73 -1.09 -1.78
CA TRP A 771 -47.50 -1.66 -2.90
C TRP A 771 -47.02 -3.04 -3.39
N ALA A 772 -45.99 -3.63 -2.80
CA ALA A 772 -45.42 -4.90 -3.27
C ALA A 772 -45.77 -6.13 -2.40
N LYS A 773 -46.93 -6.74 -2.67
CA LYS A 773 -47.23 -8.20 -2.57
C LYS A 773 -48.58 -8.44 -3.30
N PRO A 774 -48.88 -9.64 -3.84
CA PRO A 774 -48.09 -10.88 -3.92
C PRO A 774 -48.00 -11.45 -5.35
N LEU A 775 -47.01 -12.30 -5.64
CA LEU A 775 -47.13 -13.36 -6.67
C LEU A 775 -46.20 -14.53 -6.29
N GLN A 776 -46.72 -15.38 -5.42
CA GLN A 776 -46.43 -16.82 -5.44
C GLN A 776 -47.13 -17.39 -6.67
N LEU A 777 -46.40 -18.05 -7.58
CA LEU A 777 -46.80 -19.27 -8.28
C LEU A 777 -45.82 -19.62 -9.41
N ILE A 778 -45.68 -20.93 -9.63
CA ILE A 778 -44.97 -21.62 -10.72
C ILE A 778 -43.49 -21.93 -10.43
N VAL A 779 -43.30 -22.85 -9.48
CA VAL A 779 -42.37 -23.97 -9.66
C VAL A 779 -43.24 -25.14 -10.13
N ASP A 780 -43.05 -25.58 -11.36
CA ASP A 780 -43.16 -26.99 -11.79
C ASP A 780 -42.83 -27.01 -13.29
N TRP A 781 -41.84 -27.84 -13.65
CA TRP A 781 -41.89 -28.84 -14.72
C TRP A 781 -40.45 -29.29 -15.04
N GLU A 782 -40.21 -30.56 -14.72
CA GLU A 782 -39.07 -31.39 -15.10
C GLU A 782 -39.05 -31.70 -16.61
N PRO A 783 -37.97 -32.32 -17.14
CA PRO A 783 -37.59 -32.26 -18.55
C PRO A 783 -38.13 -33.42 -19.39
N ALA A 784 -38.41 -33.19 -20.67
CA ALA A 784 -38.31 -34.21 -21.72
C ALA A 784 -38.38 -33.60 -23.14
N ILE A 785 -37.55 -34.17 -24.02
CA ILE A 785 -37.45 -34.07 -25.50
C ILE A 785 -36.56 -32.97 -26.06
#